data_AF-A0A1I3HS49-F1
#
_entry.id   AF-A0A1I3HS49-F1
#
_cell.length_a   1.000
_cell.length_b   1.000
_cell.length_c   1.000
_cell.angle_alpha   90.00
_cell.angle_beta   90.00
_cell.angle_gamma   90.00
#
_symmetry.space_group_name_H-M   'P 1'
#
loop_
_entity.id
_entity.type
_entity.pdbx_description
1 polymer ?
#
loop_
_entity_poly.entity_id
_entity_poly.type
_entity_poly.pdbx_seq_one_letter_code
_entity_poly.pdbx_strand_id
1 'polypeptide(L)'
;MSLLEQTIAVIQPASQETATDAAARLQQVLEGDAAALGRLRDLLLRYLTITGKRHPQPPEKCTIIACADHGVAAEGVSAYPAETTVQMTRNYLISRGGAANAFSDYCGSELLIVDMGIAADTSDIPDLIDARIASGTANMAQGPAMTREQARQSIEAGISIANQVIDEGFDCLLPGEMGIANTTASAAITAVCCGLCAADVTGRGTNISDERLQKKTSVIEQALSINQPRPHDGLDILAKVGGFELGAIAGLILGAAARQCAVILDGANTAAAALIAQTLAPDCTDYLLASHLGAEKSHVHSLKKLGLEPLMDLDLKLGEACGSSLAAAMLDAVLTAWDVLDKLPHDPIETPFHHEYMRHTVPKITDKTFDFYLRTMQDLDHQAMELCQQRIDNLAKPIYSLGYLEQIAVELAGIIGDELPECGMDRALLVFTGRHTSPLQSQLTAAFATHAGAEVTLAHLRDGLPPTAAFDFGREHAELLSLSYPLLGLSLTEIDEDAPFGTAASELRAALLKEDGSLRYAADEFLQQTPETYQPAVSAIIGAIIAAAHNSSFILLDDEATEIIARYTELLCPAVRPYILHVQPAMLLTDITLPGGIIASLGLGITEAAMHMLNIMRTFAETKVAVASDGPGAGRQQQ
;
A
#
# COMPACT_ATOMS: atom_id res chain seq x y z
N MET A 1 -33.02 3.92 -23.82
CA MET A 1 -31.63 4.17 -23.44
C MET A 1 -31.12 2.90 -22.78
N SER A 2 -29.91 2.45 -23.12
CA SER A 2 -29.30 1.29 -22.45
C SER A 2 -28.93 1.62 -21.00
N LEU A 3 -28.57 0.63 -20.19
CA LEU A 3 -28.17 0.87 -18.79
C LEU A 3 -26.94 1.81 -18.75
N LEU A 4 -25.97 1.57 -19.63
CA LEU A 4 -24.79 2.43 -19.77
C LEU A 4 -25.16 3.90 -20.04
N GLU A 5 -26.06 4.15 -20.99
CA GLU A 5 -26.48 5.51 -21.33
C GLU A 5 -27.22 6.21 -20.17
N GLN A 6 -28.02 5.45 -19.41
CA GLN A 6 -28.71 5.98 -18.23
C GLN A 6 -27.74 6.32 -17.10
N THR A 7 -26.77 5.44 -16.83
CA THR A 7 -25.74 5.64 -15.81
C THR A 7 -24.87 6.85 -16.15
N ILE A 8 -24.37 6.96 -17.38
CA ILE A 8 -23.55 8.11 -17.80
C ILE A 8 -24.32 9.42 -17.66
N ALA A 9 -25.62 9.44 -18.00
CA ALA A 9 -26.43 10.65 -17.94
C ALA A 9 -26.62 11.24 -16.53
N VAL A 10 -26.40 10.44 -15.47
CA VAL A 10 -26.56 10.89 -14.08
C VAL A 10 -25.23 11.13 -13.36
N ILE A 11 -24.08 10.73 -13.93
CA ILE A 11 -22.77 11.07 -13.37
C ILE A 11 -22.60 12.58 -13.44
N GLN A 12 -22.19 13.20 -12.34
CA GLN A 12 -21.91 14.63 -12.23
C GLN A 12 -20.50 14.82 -11.65
N PRO A 13 -19.83 15.95 -11.94
CA PRO A 13 -18.62 16.34 -11.22
C PRO A 13 -18.87 16.36 -9.72
N ALA A 14 -17.93 15.86 -8.93
CA ALA A 14 -18.08 15.80 -7.48
C ALA A 14 -17.96 17.21 -6.86
N SER A 15 -18.80 17.51 -5.86
CA SER A 15 -18.82 18.83 -5.23
C SER A 15 -17.59 19.06 -4.37
N GLN A 16 -16.89 20.16 -4.61
CA GLN A 16 -15.67 20.53 -3.88
C GLN A 16 -15.96 21.31 -2.58
N GLU A 17 -17.23 21.61 -2.28
CA GLU A 17 -17.62 22.47 -1.13
C GLU A 17 -17.09 21.91 0.19
N THR A 18 -17.42 20.65 0.50
CA THR A 18 -17.01 19.98 1.73
C THR A 18 -15.49 19.89 1.87
N ALA A 19 -14.79 19.54 0.78
CA ALA A 19 -13.33 19.46 0.80
C ALA A 19 -12.67 20.84 0.93
N THR A 20 -13.25 21.89 0.36
CA THR A 20 -12.75 23.26 0.52
C THR A 20 -12.85 23.70 1.98
N ASP A 21 -13.97 23.44 2.63
CA ASP A 21 -14.16 23.74 4.05
C ASP A 21 -13.28 22.89 4.95
N ALA A 22 -13.04 21.61 4.60
CA ALA A 22 -12.12 20.73 5.32
C ALA A 22 -10.67 21.19 5.15
N ALA A 23 -10.26 21.60 3.94
CA ALA A 23 -8.93 22.13 3.68
C ALA A 23 -8.67 23.43 4.47
N ALA A 24 -9.64 24.35 4.49
CA ALA A 24 -9.55 25.58 5.29
C ALA A 24 -9.43 25.27 6.79
N ARG A 25 -10.12 24.23 7.26
CA ARG A 25 -10.01 23.75 8.63
C ARG A 25 -8.64 23.16 8.94
N LEU A 26 -8.12 22.28 8.09
CA LEU A 26 -6.78 21.71 8.25
C LEU A 26 -5.74 22.83 8.29
N GLN A 27 -5.87 23.83 7.42
CA GLN A 27 -5.01 25.02 7.41
C GLN A 27 -5.07 25.77 8.75
N GLN A 28 -6.24 25.86 9.39
CA GLN A 28 -6.39 26.51 10.69
C GLN A 28 -5.80 25.67 11.83
N VAL A 29 -6.08 24.36 11.86
CA VAL A 29 -5.69 23.47 12.98
C VAL A 29 -4.21 23.17 12.94
N LEU A 30 -3.63 22.99 11.75
CA LEU A 30 -2.20 22.76 11.57
C LEU A 30 -1.41 24.08 11.47
N GLU A 31 -1.93 25.16 12.07
CA GLU A 31 -1.26 26.47 12.21
C GLU A 31 -0.69 27.07 10.91
N GLY A 32 -1.34 26.78 9.79
CA GLY A 32 -0.94 27.25 8.48
C GLY A 32 -0.08 26.26 7.66
N ASP A 33 0.25 25.10 8.22
CA ASP A 33 1.07 24.07 7.59
C ASP A 33 0.30 22.79 7.27
N ALA A 34 -0.85 22.93 6.59
CA ALA A 34 -1.62 21.77 6.14
C ALA A 34 -0.86 20.90 5.12
N ALA A 35 0.26 21.38 4.56
CA ALA A 35 1.11 20.60 3.66
C ALA A 35 1.84 19.47 4.38
N ALA A 36 2.03 19.57 5.70
CA ALA A 36 2.77 18.57 6.49
C ALA A 36 2.09 17.18 6.56
N LEU A 37 0.79 17.10 6.27
CA LEU A 37 0.06 15.82 6.07
C LEU A 37 0.33 15.15 4.72
N GLY A 38 1.06 15.82 3.81
CA GLY A 38 1.41 15.30 2.50
C GLY A 38 0.20 14.75 1.73
N ARG A 39 0.36 13.60 1.05
CA ARG A 39 -0.70 12.97 0.25
C ARG A 39 -1.85 12.38 1.06
N LEU A 40 -1.71 12.22 2.38
CA LEU A 40 -2.85 11.83 3.22
C LEU A 40 -3.90 12.93 3.29
N ARG A 41 -3.47 14.21 3.21
CA ARG A 41 -4.40 15.33 3.05
C ARG A 41 -5.21 15.17 1.76
N ASP A 42 -4.53 14.89 0.66
CA ASP A 42 -5.18 14.84 -0.65
C ASP A 42 -6.11 13.61 -0.76
N LEU A 43 -5.73 12.48 -0.13
CA LEU A 43 -6.62 11.31 0.07
C LEU A 43 -7.88 11.69 0.84
N LEU A 44 -7.74 12.35 1.99
CA LEU A 44 -8.86 12.81 2.81
C LEU A 44 -9.79 13.71 2.00
N LEU A 45 -9.25 14.81 1.46
CA LEU A 45 -10.03 15.81 0.75
C LEU A 45 -10.76 15.21 -0.44
N ARG A 46 -10.11 14.31 -1.19
CA ARG A 46 -10.76 13.62 -2.30
C ARG A 46 -11.90 12.73 -1.83
N TYR A 47 -11.74 11.99 -0.74
CA TYR A 47 -12.82 11.17 -0.19
C TYR A 47 -14.00 12.02 0.35
N LEU A 48 -13.73 13.17 0.97
CA LEU A 48 -14.78 14.11 1.39
C LEU A 48 -15.50 14.74 0.20
N THR A 49 -14.79 15.01 -0.90
CA THR A 49 -15.38 15.44 -2.17
C THR A 49 -16.32 14.37 -2.74
N ILE A 50 -15.89 13.10 -2.74
CA ILE A 50 -16.68 11.97 -3.25
C ILE A 50 -17.98 11.82 -2.47
N THR A 51 -17.87 11.73 -1.15
CA THR A 51 -19.01 11.47 -0.28
C THR A 51 -19.91 12.69 -0.08
N GLY A 52 -19.37 13.90 -0.31
CA GLY A 52 -20.01 15.17 0.02
C GLY A 52 -20.23 15.38 1.53
N LYS A 53 -19.69 14.51 2.39
CA LYS A 53 -19.92 14.51 3.84
C LYS A 53 -18.68 15.01 4.55
N ARG A 54 -18.85 15.91 5.52
CA ARG A 54 -17.74 16.41 6.36
C ARG A 54 -17.19 15.31 7.26
N HIS A 55 -18.06 14.49 7.83
CA HIS A 55 -17.71 13.32 8.65
C HIS A 55 -18.44 12.10 8.08
N PRO A 56 -17.91 11.47 7.01
CA PRO A 56 -18.44 10.20 6.54
C PRO A 56 -18.24 9.14 7.63
N GLN A 57 -19.11 8.12 7.66
CA GLN A 57 -18.82 6.93 8.45
C GLN A 57 -17.61 6.21 7.82
N PRO A 58 -16.91 5.35 8.59
CA PRO A 58 -15.92 4.45 8.01
C PRO A 58 -16.53 3.70 6.81
N PRO A 59 -15.82 3.64 5.67
CA PRO A 59 -16.35 3.04 4.45
C PRO A 59 -16.65 1.55 4.64
N GLU A 60 -17.82 1.12 4.17
CA GLU A 60 -18.12 -0.30 3.99
C GLU A 60 -17.52 -0.74 2.66
N LYS A 61 -16.52 -1.64 2.74
CA LYS A 61 -15.64 -1.99 1.63
C LYS A 61 -16.08 -3.28 0.95
N CYS A 62 -16.08 -3.27 -0.38
CA CYS A 62 -16.32 -4.47 -1.18
C CYS A 62 -15.23 -4.64 -2.24
N THR A 63 -14.51 -5.76 -2.17
CA THR A 63 -13.53 -6.20 -3.14
C THR A 63 -14.23 -7.03 -4.21
N ILE A 64 -14.11 -6.63 -5.48
CA ILE A 64 -14.75 -7.34 -6.59
C ILE A 64 -13.68 -7.79 -7.58
N ILE A 65 -13.42 -9.10 -7.64
CA ILE A 65 -12.50 -9.69 -8.61
C ILE A 65 -13.26 -10.12 -9.85
N ALA A 66 -13.07 -9.40 -10.95
CA ALA A 66 -13.65 -9.76 -12.24
C ALA A 66 -12.70 -10.73 -12.99
N CYS A 67 -13.22 -11.92 -13.33
CA CYS A 67 -12.45 -12.99 -13.96
C CYS A 67 -12.83 -13.17 -15.43
N ALA A 68 -11.86 -13.15 -16.33
CA ALA A 68 -12.08 -13.50 -17.74
C ALA A 68 -10.80 -13.97 -18.44
N ASP A 69 -10.94 -14.86 -19.41
CA ASP A 69 -9.83 -15.30 -20.26
C ASP A 69 -9.66 -14.43 -21.50
N HIS A 70 -8.41 -14.30 -21.95
CA HIS A 70 -8.06 -13.50 -23.13
C HIS A 70 -7.58 -14.36 -24.29
N GLY A 71 -8.17 -14.18 -25.47
CA GLY A 71 -7.74 -14.90 -26.68
C GLY A 71 -6.29 -14.63 -27.09
N VAL A 72 -5.72 -13.48 -26.70
CA VAL A 72 -4.31 -13.14 -26.95
C VAL A 72 -3.33 -14.01 -26.15
N ALA A 73 -3.78 -14.75 -25.14
CA ALA A 73 -2.96 -15.74 -24.44
C ALA A 73 -2.37 -16.79 -25.40
N ALA A 74 -3.06 -17.10 -26.51
CA ALA A 74 -2.56 -17.99 -27.56
C ALA A 74 -1.25 -17.50 -28.22
N GLU A 75 -0.95 -16.21 -28.12
CA GLU A 75 0.31 -15.63 -28.60
C GLU A 75 1.48 -15.86 -27.63
N GLY A 76 1.28 -16.55 -26.50
CA GLY A 76 2.36 -16.90 -25.56
C GLY A 76 3.00 -15.69 -24.88
N VAL A 77 2.17 -14.69 -24.53
CA VAL A 77 2.57 -13.42 -23.88
C VAL A 77 2.56 -13.47 -22.35
N SER A 78 2.15 -14.60 -21.75
CA SER A 78 2.09 -14.84 -20.30
C SER A 78 3.07 -15.94 -19.88
N ALA A 79 3.54 -15.91 -18.63
CA ALA A 79 4.27 -17.02 -18.01
C ALA A 79 3.37 -18.22 -17.67
N TYR A 80 2.08 -18.00 -17.48
CA TYR A 80 1.11 -19.01 -17.02
C TYR A 80 0.18 -19.45 -18.16
N PRO A 81 -0.28 -20.72 -18.16
CA PRO A 81 -1.23 -21.22 -19.14
C PRO A 81 -2.65 -20.67 -18.88
N ALA A 82 -3.54 -20.71 -19.86
CA ALA A 82 -4.86 -20.06 -19.77
C ALA A 82 -5.74 -20.66 -18.66
N GLU A 83 -5.65 -21.96 -18.40
CA GLU A 83 -6.40 -22.62 -17.32
C GLU A 83 -6.11 -22.08 -15.92
N THR A 84 -5.03 -21.30 -15.73
CA THR A 84 -4.74 -20.64 -14.45
C THR A 84 -5.85 -19.70 -14.03
N THR A 85 -6.59 -19.07 -14.96
CA THR A 85 -7.73 -18.19 -14.63
C THR A 85 -8.80 -18.93 -13.81
N VAL A 86 -9.25 -20.10 -14.28
CA VAL A 86 -10.26 -20.89 -13.57
C VAL A 86 -9.69 -21.54 -12.29
N GLN A 87 -8.39 -21.88 -12.29
CA GLN A 87 -7.74 -22.43 -11.11
C GLN A 87 -7.64 -21.41 -9.97
N MET A 88 -7.27 -20.15 -10.27
CA MET A 88 -7.28 -19.08 -9.28
C MET A 88 -8.71 -18.74 -8.84
N THR A 89 -9.69 -18.79 -9.73
CA THR A 89 -11.10 -18.64 -9.36
C THR A 89 -11.52 -19.69 -8.32
N ARG A 90 -11.09 -20.95 -8.49
CA ARG A 90 -11.26 -22.00 -7.46
C ARG A 90 -10.46 -21.70 -6.19
N ASN A 91 -9.25 -21.16 -6.31
CA ASN A 91 -8.45 -20.75 -5.16
C ASN A 91 -9.19 -19.68 -4.32
N TYR A 92 -9.85 -18.70 -4.94
CA TYR A 92 -10.58 -17.66 -4.20
C TYR A 92 -11.78 -18.18 -3.42
N LEU A 93 -12.58 -19.08 -4.02
CA LEU A 93 -13.90 -19.46 -3.49
C LEU A 93 -13.91 -20.81 -2.76
N ILE A 94 -13.04 -21.74 -3.15
CA ILE A 94 -12.97 -23.09 -2.56
C ILE A 94 -11.85 -23.15 -1.52
N SER A 95 -10.61 -22.86 -1.94
CA SER A 95 -9.46 -22.89 -1.03
C SER A 95 -9.37 -21.67 -0.12
N ARG A 96 -9.98 -20.55 -0.55
CA ARG A 96 -9.93 -19.23 0.09
C ARG A 96 -8.50 -18.77 0.36
N GLY A 97 -7.62 -18.96 -0.64
CA GLY A 97 -6.17 -18.85 -0.50
C GLY A 97 -5.48 -17.93 -1.50
N GLY A 98 -6.22 -17.11 -2.24
CA GLY A 98 -5.65 -16.11 -3.14
C GLY A 98 -5.22 -14.84 -2.41
N ALA A 99 -4.51 -13.95 -3.11
CA ALA A 99 -4.13 -12.67 -2.52
C ALA A 99 -5.37 -11.82 -2.21
N ALA A 100 -6.37 -11.83 -3.11
CA ALA A 100 -7.65 -11.18 -2.87
C ALA A 100 -8.31 -11.60 -1.53
N ASN A 101 -8.16 -12.86 -1.09
CA ASN A 101 -8.66 -13.30 0.21
C ASN A 101 -7.87 -12.66 1.35
N ALA A 102 -6.54 -12.72 1.30
CA ALA A 102 -5.66 -12.20 2.33
C ALA A 102 -5.84 -10.69 2.54
N PHE A 103 -5.89 -9.92 1.45
CA PHE A 103 -5.97 -8.47 1.52
C PHE A 103 -7.39 -7.95 1.80
N SER A 104 -8.42 -8.69 1.38
CA SER A 104 -9.80 -8.36 1.81
C SER A 104 -9.99 -8.61 3.30
N ASP A 105 -9.42 -9.69 3.84
CA ASP A 105 -9.43 -9.96 5.28
C ASP A 105 -8.66 -8.87 6.06
N TYR A 106 -7.46 -8.48 5.59
CA TYR A 106 -6.66 -7.42 6.19
C TYR A 106 -7.42 -6.08 6.32
N CYS A 107 -8.11 -5.65 5.26
CA CYS A 107 -8.79 -4.36 5.25
C CYS A 107 -10.27 -4.42 5.66
N GLY A 108 -10.78 -5.60 6.06
CA GLY A 108 -12.18 -5.79 6.44
C GLY A 108 -13.17 -5.59 5.28
N SER A 109 -12.80 -6.03 4.07
CA SER A 109 -13.61 -5.90 2.85
C SER A 109 -14.35 -7.20 2.51
N GLU A 110 -15.62 -7.08 2.08
CA GLU A 110 -16.37 -8.22 1.54
C GLU A 110 -15.80 -8.62 0.17
N LEU A 111 -15.52 -9.92 -0.04
CA LEU A 111 -14.91 -10.40 -1.28
C LEU A 111 -15.93 -11.08 -2.20
N LEU A 112 -16.15 -10.49 -3.37
CA LEU A 112 -16.97 -11.05 -4.44
C LEU A 112 -16.11 -11.43 -5.65
N ILE A 113 -16.41 -12.60 -6.23
CA ILE A 113 -15.73 -13.10 -7.43
C ILE A 113 -16.76 -13.25 -8.55
N VAL A 114 -16.43 -12.70 -9.71
CA VAL A 114 -17.37 -12.59 -10.84
C VAL A 114 -16.78 -13.26 -12.08
N ASP A 115 -17.50 -14.22 -12.65
CA ASP A 115 -17.19 -14.76 -13.97
C ASP A 115 -17.73 -13.83 -15.05
N MET A 116 -16.83 -13.07 -15.68
CA MET A 116 -17.13 -12.22 -16.83
C MET A 116 -16.89 -12.92 -18.16
N GLY A 117 -16.15 -14.03 -18.15
CA GLY A 117 -15.80 -14.74 -19.37
C GLY A 117 -14.69 -15.77 -19.23
N ILE A 118 -14.74 -16.61 -18.20
CA ILE A 118 -13.80 -17.72 -18.02
C ILE A 118 -14.05 -18.77 -19.13
N ALA A 119 -13.00 -19.19 -19.82
CA ALA A 119 -13.03 -20.16 -20.91
C ALA A 119 -12.97 -21.62 -20.40
N ALA A 120 -13.74 -21.91 -19.36
CA ALA A 120 -13.82 -23.24 -18.73
C ALA A 120 -15.20 -23.50 -18.14
N ASP A 121 -15.46 -24.75 -17.76
CA ASP A 121 -16.58 -25.08 -16.90
C ASP A 121 -16.32 -24.58 -15.48
N THR A 122 -17.28 -23.80 -14.97
CA THR A 122 -17.27 -23.16 -13.65
C THR A 122 -18.48 -23.59 -12.81
N SER A 123 -19.29 -24.53 -13.30
CA SER A 123 -20.49 -25.01 -12.61
C SER A 123 -20.21 -25.68 -11.27
N ASP A 124 -18.96 -26.07 -11.02
CA ASP A 124 -18.48 -26.65 -9.77
C ASP A 124 -18.02 -25.61 -8.74
N ILE A 125 -17.95 -24.32 -9.10
CA ILE A 125 -17.41 -23.27 -8.23
C ILE A 125 -18.58 -22.60 -7.45
N PRO A 126 -18.67 -22.80 -6.13
CA PRO A 126 -19.74 -22.20 -5.33
C PRO A 126 -19.56 -20.69 -5.22
N ASP A 127 -20.67 -19.96 -5.05
CA ASP A 127 -20.70 -18.51 -4.79
C ASP A 127 -20.08 -17.62 -5.89
N LEU A 128 -19.69 -18.20 -7.03
CA LEU A 128 -19.22 -17.47 -8.19
C LEU A 128 -20.40 -16.72 -8.85
N ILE A 129 -20.29 -15.40 -8.97
CA ILE A 129 -21.31 -14.59 -9.63
C ILE A 129 -21.20 -14.82 -11.15
N ASP A 130 -22.22 -15.40 -11.75
CA ASP A 130 -22.28 -15.61 -13.20
C ASP A 130 -22.76 -14.32 -13.91
N ALA A 131 -21.81 -13.61 -14.50
CA ALA A 131 -22.04 -12.48 -15.39
C ALA A 131 -21.37 -12.72 -16.76
N ARG A 132 -21.27 -13.99 -17.17
CA ARG A 132 -20.44 -14.43 -18.28
C ARG A 132 -20.93 -13.85 -19.61
N ILE A 133 -20.06 -13.13 -20.31
CA ILE A 133 -20.36 -12.54 -21.63
C ILE A 133 -20.12 -13.55 -22.76
N ALA A 134 -18.99 -14.25 -22.70
CA ALA A 134 -18.61 -15.35 -23.59
C ALA A 134 -17.47 -16.17 -22.95
N SER A 135 -17.13 -17.33 -23.52
CA SER A 135 -15.97 -18.13 -23.07
C SER A 135 -14.65 -17.53 -23.59
N GLY A 136 -14.16 -16.51 -22.88
CA GLY A 136 -12.97 -15.74 -23.23
C GLY A 136 -13.19 -14.75 -24.38
N THR A 137 -12.32 -13.74 -24.45
CA THR A 137 -12.28 -12.83 -25.61
C THR A 137 -11.66 -13.50 -26.83
N ALA A 138 -11.93 -12.96 -28.01
CA ALA A 138 -11.18 -13.30 -29.22
C ALA A 138 -9.74 -12.74 -29.15
N ASN A 139 -8.85 -13.26 -29.99
CA ASN A 139 -7.47 -12.82 -30.02
C ASN A 139 -7.34 -11.45 -30.69
N MET A 140 -7.04 -10.42 -29.88
CA MET A 140 -6.91 -9.04 -30.35
C MET A 140 -5.77 -8.84 -31.37
N ALA A 141 -4.81 -9.76 -31.46
CA ALA A 141 -3.75 -9.72 -32.47
C ALA A 141 -4.21 -10.20 -33.86
N GLN A 142 -5.43 -10.74 -33.98
CA GLN A 142 -5.98 -11.29 -35.22
C GLN A 142 -7.26 -10.56 -35.68
N GLY A 143 -7.79 -9.67 -34.85
CA GLY A 143 -9.04 -8.94 -35.06
C GLY A 143 -9.50 -8.30 -33.76
N PRO A 144 -10.76 -7.85 -33.64
CA PRO A 144 -11.25 -7.26 -32.39
C PRO A 144 -11.39 -8.32 -31.29
N ALA A 145 -11.06 -7.96 -30.05
CA ALA A 145 -11.20 -8.81 -28.87
C ALA A 145 -12.65 -9.27 -28.63
N MET A 146 -13.63 -8.41 -28.93
CA MET A 146 -15.04 -8.70 -28.78
C MET A 146 -15.89 -7.82 -29.70
N THR A 147 -17.18 -8.13 -29.82
CA THR A 147 -18.12 -7.23 -30.50
C THR A 147 -18.37 -5.99 -29.66
N ARG A 148 -18.78 -4.88 -30.29
CA ARG A 148 -19.18 -3.67 -29.58
C ARG A 148 -20.35 -3.91 -28.62
N GLU A 149 -21.24 -4.84 -28.96
CA GLU A 149 -22.35 -5.24 -28.08
C GLU A 149 -21.83 -5.95 -26.83
N GLN A 150 -20.90 -6.89 -26.97
CA GLN A 150 -20.28 -7.54 -25.81
C GLN A 150 -19.49 -6.57 -24.94
N ALA A 151 -18.81 -5.59 -25.54
CA ALA A 151 -18.14 -4.52 -24.80
C ALA A 151 -19.13 -3.66 -24.01
N ARG A 152 -20.32 -3.39 -24.55
CA ARG A 152 -21.40 -2.74 -23.79
C ARG A 152 -21.90 -3.65 -22.66
N GLN A 153 -22.17 -4.91 -22.95
CA GLN A 153 -22.68 -5.87 -21.97
C GLN A 153 -21.73 -6.06 -20.79
N SER A 154 -20.41 -6.12 -21.02
CA SER A 154 -19.44 -6.22 -19.93
C SER A 154 -19.46 -4.99 -19.01
N ILE A 155 -19.58 -3.79 -19.57
CA ILE A 155 -19.74 -2.56 -18.78
C ILE A 155 -21.08 -2.56 -18.03
N GLU A 156 -22.18 -2.93 -18.68
CA GLU A 156 -23.50 -2.97 -18.06
C GLU A 156 -23.60 -4.02 -16.94
N ALA A 157 -22.88 -5.14 -17.05
CA ALA A 157 -22.72 -6.11 -15.97
C ALA A 157 -21.98 -5.49 -14.77
N GLY A 158 -20.86 -4.79 -15.00
CA GLY A 158 -20.15 -4.05 -13.96
C GLY A 158 -21.02 -2.99 -13.27
N ILE A 159 -21.79 -2.21 -14.03
CA ILE A 159 -22.74 -1.24 -13.48
C ILE A 159 -23.79 -1.93 -12.60
N SER A 160 -24.31 -3.08 -13.05
CA SER A 160 -25.32 -3.84 -12.31
C SER A 160 -24.77 -4.36 -10.99
N ILE A 161 -23.54 -4.87 -10.98
CA ILE A 161 -22.85 -5.33 -9.78
C ILE A 161 -22.60 -4.16 -8.82
N ALA A 162 -22.09 -3.02 -9.30
CA ALA A 162 -21.89 -1.84 -8.47
C ALA A 162 -23.21 -1.37 -7.83
N ASN A 163 -24.29 -1.28 -8.60
CA ASN A 163 -25.59 -0.91 -8.06
C ASN A 163 -26.06 -1.89 -6.98
N GLN A 164 -25.88 -3.20 -7.20
CA GLN A 164 -26.26 -4.22 -6.23
C GLN A 164 -25.50 -4.07 -4.92
N VAL A 165 -24.16 -4.04 -4.95
CA VAL A 165 -23.36 -3.96 -3.72
C VAL A 165 -23.57 -2.64 -2.99
N ILE A 166 -23.80 -1.55 -3.72
CA ILE A 166 -24.12 -0.26 -3.12
C ILE A 166 -25.51 -0.27 -2.46
N ASP A 167 -26.49 -0.95 -3.06
CA ASP A 167 -27.80 -1.15 -2.44
C ASP A 167 -27.73 -2.06 -1.20
N GLU A 168 -26.73 -2.93 -1.11
CA GLU A 168 -26.41 -3.76 0.07
C GLU A 168 -25.69 -2.98 1.19
N GLY A 169 -25.18 -1.77 0.89
CA GLY A 169 -24.61 -0.85 1.87
C GLY A 169 -23.13 -0.52 1.68
N PHE A 170 -22.46 -1.15 0.72
CA PHE A 170 -21.04 -0.89 0.42
C PHE A 170 -20.87 0.45 -0.30
N ASP A 171 -19.99 1.32 0.18
CA ASP A 171 -19.76 2.66 -0.39
C ASP A 171 -18.31 2.92 -0.82
N CYS A 172 -17.44 1.92 -0.68
CA CYS A 172 -16.08 1.93 -1.20
C CYS A 172 -15.76 0.62 -1.96
N LEU A 173 -15.63 0.69 -3.28
CA LEU A 173 -15.37 -0.48 -4.13
C LEU A 173 -13.86 -0.63 -4.40
N LEU A 174 -13.36 -1.85 -4.24
CA LEU A 174 -11.97 -2.24 -4.50
C LEU A 174 -11.94 -3.21 -5.70
N PRO A 175 -11.98 -2.70 -6.95
CA PRO A 175 -11.94 -3.56 -8.12
C PRO A 175 -10.59 -4.29 -8.21
N GLY A 176 -10.64 -5.57 -8.49
CA GLY A 176 -9.51 -6.37 -8.90
C GLY A 176 -9.87 -7.22 -10.12
N GLU A 177 -8.89 -7.92 -10.65
CA GLU A 177 -9.07 -8.78 -11.82
C GLU A 177 -8.31 -10.09 -11.66
N MET A 178 -8.73 -11.07 -12.47
CA MET A 178 -7.96 -12.28 -12.72
C MET A 178 -8.14 -12.67 -14.18
N GLY A 179 -7.07 -12.65 -14.95
CA GLY A 179 -7.13 -13.06 -16.35
C GLY A 179 -5.76 -13.26 -16.96
N ILE A 180 -5.50 -14.45 -17.48
CA ILE A 180 -4.23 -14.71 -18.14
C ILE A 180 -4.10 -13.86 -19.42
N ALA A 181 -2.95 -13.18 -19.54
CA ALA A 181 -2.57 -12.25 -20.61
C ALA A 181 -3.25 -10.87 -20.61
N ASN A 182 -4.06 -10.53 -19.60
CA ASN A 182 -4.77 -9.24 -19.56
C ASN A 182 -3.87 -8.00 -19.46
N THR A 183 -2.65 -8.13 -18.93
CA THR A 183 -1.64 -7.04 -18.93
C THR A 183 -1.24 -6.62 -20.35
N THR A 184 -1.52 -7.45 -21.35
CA THR A 184 -1.36 -7.12 -22.77
C THR A 184 -2.49 -6.20 -23.25
N ALA A 185 -3.72 -6.51 -22.85
CA ALA A 185 -4.90 -5.70 -23.15
C ALA A 185 -4.84 -4.33 -22.44
N SER A 186 -4.47 -4.29 -21.15
CA SER A 186 -4.33 -3.03 -20.41
C SER A 186 -3.22 -2.13 -20.96
N ALA A 187 -2.10 -2.70 -21.40
CA ALA A 187 -1.06 -1.96 -22.12
C ALA A 187 -1.60 -1.38 -23.45
N ALA A 188 -2.33 -2.16 -24.24
CA ALA A 188 -2.92 -1.69 -25.50
C ALA A 188 -3.96 -0.57 -25.28
N ILE A 189 -4.82 -0.69 -24.27
CA ILE A 189 -5.75 0.38 -23.87
C ILE A 189 -4.99 1.65 -23.50
N THR A 190 -3.96 1.52 -22.66
CA THR A 190 -3.14 2.65 -22.21
C THR A 190 -2.43 3.34 -23.37
N ALA A 191 -1.86 2.58 -24.32
CA ALA A 191 -1.24 3.13 -25.52
C ALA A 191 -2.21 4.04 -26.30
N VAL A 192 -3.45 3.58 -26.47
CA VAL A 192 -4.47 4.32 -27.22
C VAL A 192 -4.93 5.57 -26.49
N CYS A 193 -5.29 5.43 -25.20
CA CYS A 193 -5.81 6.53 -24.39
C CYS A 193 -4.77 7.62 -24.09
N CYS A 194 -3.50 7.24 -23.99
CA CYS A 194 -2.38 8.15 -23.68
C CYS A 194 -1.60 8.60 -24.93
N GLY A 195 -1.87 8.03 -26.11
CA GLY A 195 -1.15 8.36 -27.34
C GLY A 195 0.32 7.92 -27.33
N LEU A 196 0.60 6.75 -26.75
CA LEU A 196 1.94 6.19 -26.57
C LEU A 196 2.18 5.00 -27.51
N CYS A 197 3.45 4.64 -27.73
CA CYS A 197 3.77 3.42 -28.46
C CYS A 197 3.75 2.19 -27.55
N ALA A 198 3.70 1.00 -28.13
CA ALA A 198 3.66 -0.25 -27.36
C ALA A 198 4.88 -0.41 -26.43
N ALA A 199 6.07 0.01 -26.87
CA ALA A 199 7.30 -0.12 -26.09
C ALA A 199 7.28 0.71 -24.79
N ASP A 200 6.57 1.84 -24.78
CA ASP A 200 6.46 2.74 -23.62
C ASP A 200 5.52 2.16 -22.55
N VAL A 201 4.53 1.37 -22.94
CA VAL A 201 3.49 0.86 -22.03
C VAL A 201 3.68 -0.60 -21.64
N THR A 202 4.52 -1.36 -22.35
CA THR A 202 4.66 -2.80 -22.13
C THR A 202 5.62 -3.08 -20.97
N GLY A 203 5.07 -3.64 -19.88
CA GLY A 203 5.80 -4.21 -18.75
C GLY A 203 5.90 -5.74 -18.79
N ARG A 204 6.56 -6.31 -17.78
CA ARG A 204 6.84 -7.76 -17.69
C ARG A 204 5.65 -8.57 -17.16
N GLY A 205 4.64 -7.94 -16.60
CA GLY A 205 3.51 -8.59 -15.93
C GLY A 205 4.01 -9.61 -14.91
N THR A 206 3.74 -10.89 -15.18
CA THR A 206 4.14 -12.06 -14.39
C THR A 206 5.64 -12.39 -14.46
N ASN A 207 6.51 -11.36 -14.45
CA ASN A 207 7.97 -11.47 -14.49
C ASN A 207 8.52 -12.27 -15.69
N ILE A 208 7.94 -12.06 -16.88
CA ILE A 208 8.36 -12.74 -18.12
C ILE A 208 9.80 -12.38 -18.55
N SER A 209 10.42 -13.29 -19.31
CA SER A 209 11.75 -13.12 -19.91
C SER A 209 11.84 -11.96 -20.92
N ASP A 210 13.07 -11.51 -21.24
CA ASP A 210 13.31 -10.45 -22.24
C ASP A 210 12.78 -10.81 -23.63
N GLU A 211 12.93 -12.08 -24.02
CA GLU A 211 12.41 -12.60 -25.29
C GLU A 211 10.88 -12.51 -25.33
N ARG A 212 10.21 -12.94 -24.24
CA ARG A 212 8.75 -12.87 -24.13
C ARG A 212 8.24 -11.44 -24.01
N LEU A 213 9.00 -10.53 -23.38
CA LEU A 213 8.71 -9.10 -23.36
C LEU A 213 8.73 -8.50 -24.76
N GLN A 214 9.74 -8.79 -25.58
CA GLN A 214 9.81 -8.34 -26.98
C GLN A 214 8.63 -8.88 -27.80
N LYS A 215 8.27 -10.15 -27.59
CA LYS A 215 7.09 -10.75 -28.21
C LYS A 215 5.81 -10.02 -27.79
N LYS A 216 5.60 -9.79 -26.49
CA LYS A 216 4.45 -9.06 -25.95
C LYS A 216 4.33 -7.66 -26.57
N THR A 217 5.43 -6.92 -26.66
CA THR A 217 5.45 -5.61 -27.32
C THR A 217 5.01 -5.71 -28.79
N SER A 218 5.56 -6.67 -29.54
CA SER A 218 5.23 -6.88 -30.96
C SER A 218 3.75 -7.25 -31.16
N VAL A 219 3.20 -8.08 -30.27
CA VAL A 219 1.78 -8.47 -30.27
C VAL A 219 0.87 -7.26 -30.01
N ILE A 220 1.25 -6.37 -29.10
CA ILE A 220 0.51 -5.12 -28.84
C ILE A 220 0.55 -4.22 -30.08
N GLU A 221 1.72 -4.03 -30.70
CA GLU A 221 1.85 -3.25 -31.94
C GLU A 221 0.96 -3.79 -33.06
N GLN A 222 0.97 -5.12 -33.23
CA GLN A 222 0.13 -5.80 -34.21
C GLN A 222 -1.36 -5.60 -33.91
N ALA A 223 -1.79 -5.78 -32.66
CA ALA A 223 -3.18 -5.60 -32.25
C ALA A 223 -3.68 -4.17 -32.52
N LEU A 224 -2.86 -3.17 -32.20
CA LEU A 224 -3.17 -1.76 -32.45
C LEU A 224 -3.26 -1.45 -33.96
N SER A 225 -2.34 -2.01 -34.76
CA SER A 225 -2.28 -1.81 -36.21
C SER A 225 -3.51 -2.41 -36.93
N ILE A 226 -3.90 -3.64 -36.56
CA ILE A 226 -5.03 -4.36 -37.18
C ILE A 226 -6.36 -3.72 -36.80
N ASN A 227 -6.52 -3.35 -35.53
CA ASN A 227 -7.82 -2.92 -35.02
C ASN A 227 -8.08 -1.43 -35.17
N GLN A 228 -7.03 -0.60 -35.15
CA GLN A 228 -7.13 0.87 -35.22
C GLN A 228 -8.22 1.44 -34.29
N PRO A 229 -8.12 1.20 -32.96
CA PRO A 229 -9.09 1.71 -32.00
C PRO A 229 -9.12 3.24 -31.99
N ARG A 230 -10.32 3.81 -31.85
CA ARG A 230 -10.53 5.27 -31.84
C ARG A 230 -10.31 5.81 -30.42
N PRO A 231 -9.34 6.72 -30.18
CA PRO A 231 -8.97 7.17 -28.84
C PRO A 231 -10.06 7.89 -28.01
N HIS A 232 -11.13 8.36 -28.65
CA HIS A 232 -12.23 9.09 -27.99
C HIS A 232 -13.53 8.28 -27.92
N ASP A 233 -13.48 6.97 -28.20
CA ASP A 233 -14.64 6.09 -28.15
C ASP A 233 -14.30 4.89 -27.25
N GLY A 234 -14.56 5.01 -25.95
CA GLY A 234 -14.18 4.00 -24.96
C GLY A 234 -14.74 2.60 -25.26
N LEU A 235 -15.95 2.52 -25.84
CA LEU A 235 -16.54 1.27 -26.32
C LEU A 235 -15.79 0.68 -27.52
N ASP A 236 -15.26 1.51 -28.41
CA ASP A 236 -14.44 1.06 -29.56
C ASP A 236 -13.10 0.51 -29.09
N ILE A 237 -12.47 1.18 -28.13
CA ILE A 237 -11.20 0.74 -27.53
C ILE A 237 -11.41 -0.60 -26.84
N LEU A 238 -12.39 -0.69 -25.94
CA LEU A 238 -12.70 -1.91 -25.18
C LEU A 238 -13.05 -3.09 -26.12
N ALA A 239 -13.89 -2.85 -27.14
CA ALA A 239 -14.28 -3.88 -28.09
C ALA A 239 -13.08 -4.43 -28.88
N LYS A 240 -12.12 -3.58 -29.23
CA LYS A 240 -11.01 -3.94 -30.10
C LYS A 240 -9.84 -4.58 -29.37
N VAL A 241 -9.44 -4.02 -28.23
CA VAL A 241 -8.18 -4.39 -27.55
C VAL A 241 -8.35 -4.61 -26.04
N GLY A 242 -9.58 -4.77 -25.55
CA GLY A 242 -9.87 -4.93 -24.13
C GLY A 242 -10.20 -6.35 -23.68
N GLY A 243 -10.69 -6.46 -22.44
CA GLY A 243 -11.12 -7.68 -21.76
C GLY A 243 -12.54 -7.54 -21.19
N PHE A 244 -13.24 -8.65 -20.96
CA PHE A 244 -14.58 -8.59 -20.36
C PHE A 244 -14.51 -8.10 -18.91
N GLU A 245 -13.50 -8.53 -18.16
CA GLU A 245 -13.21 -8.07 -16.81
C GLU A 245 -12.83 -6.59 -16.77
N LEU A 246 -12.07 -6.09 -17.76
CA LEU A 246 -11.75 -4.66 -17.86
C LEU A 246 -13.00 -3.82 -18.14
N GLY A 247 -13.94 -4.36 -18.94
CA GLY A 247 -15.24 -3.76 -19.16
C GLY A 247 -16.08 -3.73 -17.89
N ALA A 248 -16.09 -4.82 -17.13
CA ALA A 248 -16.76 -4.90 -15.83
C ALA A 248 -16.20 -3.87 -14.85
N ILE A 249 -14.87 -3.73 -14.73
CA ILE A 249 -14.25 -2.74 -13.86
C ILE A 249 -14.59 -1.31 -14.30
N ALA A 250 -14.59 -1.03 -15.61
CA ALA A 250 -15.07 0.26 -16.11
C ALA A 250 -16.54 0.50 -15.73
N GLY A 251 -17.37 -0.54 -15.78
CA GLY A 251 -18.76 -0.51 -15.31
C GLY A 251 -18.89 -0.26 -13.81
N LEU A 252 -18.06 -0.90 -12.97
CA LEU A 252 -18.01 -0.68 -11.53
C LEU A 252 -17.72 0.81 -11.22
N ILE A 253 -16.74 1.38 -11.93
CA ILE A 253 -16.37 2.80 -11.82
C ILE A 253 -17.55 3.71 -12.18
N LEU A 254 -18.20 3.46 -13.31
CA LEU A 254 -19.33 4.27 -13.77
C LEU A 254 -20.53 4.15 -12.82
N GLY A 255 -20.82 2.93 -12.32
CA GLY A 255 -21.87 2.68 -11.34
C GLY A 255 -21.63 3.38 -10.01
N ALA A 256 -20.40 3.28 -9.48
CA ALA A 256 -20.01 3.97 -8.26
C ALA A 256 -20.07 5.50 -8.41
N ALA A 257 -19.56 6.04 -9.51
CA ALA A 257 -19.63 7.47 -9.79
C ALA A 257 -21.07 7.99 -9.89
N ALA A 258 -21.97 7.24 -10.53
CA ALA A 258 -23.40 7.57 -10.63
C ALA A 258 -24.12 7.56 -9.26
N ARG A 259 -23.54 6.87 -8.28
CA ARG A 259 -24.06 6.69 -6.92
C ARG A 259 -23.26 7.45 -5.86
N GLN A 260 -22.26 8.23 -6.27
CA GLN A 260 -21.36 8.99 -5.38
C GLN A 260 -20.60 8.12 -4.37
N CYS A 261 -20.18 6.94 -4.81
CA CYS A 261 -19.36 6.00 -4.03
C CYS A 261 -17.89 6.04 -4.49
N ALA A 262 -16.96 5.74 -3.58
CA ALA A 262 -15.54 5.74 -3.87
C ALA A 262 -15.11 4.46 -4.58
N VAL A 263 -14.12 4.57 -5.46
CA VAL A 263 -13.41 3.43 -6.03
C VAL A 263 -11.91 3.61 -5.83
N ILE A 264 -11.27 2.64 -5.17
CA ILE A 264 -9.82 2.65 -5.00
C ILE A 264 -9.21 1.74 -6.06
N LEU A 265 -8.47 2.34 -6.99
CA LEU A 265 -7.76 1.61 -8.03
C LEU A 265 -6.57 0.85 -7.45
N ASP A 266 -6.36 -0.35 -7.96
CA ASP A 266 -5.21 -1.20 -7.65
C ASP A 266 -4.07 -0.93 -8.65
N GLY A 267 -3.67 -1.92 -9.45
CA GLY A 267 -2.58 -1.82 -10.42
C GLY A 267 -3.00 -1.39 -11.83
N ALA A 268 -2.09 -1.62 -12.79
CA ALA A 268 -2.21 -1.21 -14.19
C ALA A 268 -3.51 -1.65 -14.90
N ASN A 269 -4.03 -2.83 -14.57
CA ASN A 269 -5.25 -3.35 -15.18
C ASN A 269 -6.48 -2.52 -14.78
N THR A 270 -6.63 -2.21 -13.48
CA THR A 270 -7.72 -1.35 -12.99
C THR A 270 -7.57 0.09 -13.50
N ALA A 271 -6.33 0.60 -13.59
CA ALA A 271 -6.06 1.92 -14.16
C ALA A 271 -6.40 1.99 -15.66
N ALA A 272 -6.14 0.93 -16.43
CA ALA A 272 -6.56 0.86 -17.85
C ALA A 272 -8.08 0.81 -18.00
N ALA A 273 -8.78 0.05 -17.16
CA ALA A 273 -10.25 0.06 -17.11
C ALA A 273 -10.79 1.45 -16.74
N ALA A 274 -10.13 2.16 -15.81
CA ALA A 274 -10.46 3.55 -15.48
C ALA A 274 -10.27 4.51 -16.66
N LEU A 275 -9.28 4.29 -17.54
CA LEU A 275 -9.14 5.08 -18.78
C LEU A 275 -10.31 4.84 -19.74
N ILE A 276 -10.85 3.61 -19.81
CA ILE A 276 -12.08 3.34 -20.57
C ILE A 276 -13.25 4.11 -19.96
N ALA A 277 -13.43 4.06 -18.64
CA ALA A 277 -14.48 4.80 -17.94
C ALA A 277 -14.34 6.32 -18.15
N GLN A 278 -13.14 6.90 -17.99
CA GLN A 278 -12.85 8.32 -18.24
C GLN A 278 -13.19 8.72 -19.68
N THR A 279 -12.94 7.84 -20.66
CA THR A 279 -13.27 8.12 -22.07
C THR A 279 -14.78 8.15 -22.31
N LEU A 280 -15.56 7.41 -21.52
CA LEU A 280 -17.02 7.35 -21.62
C LEU A 280 -17.72 8.46 -20.81
N ALA A 281 -17.23 8.74 -19.60
CA ALA A 281 -17.73 9.76 -18.70
C ALA A 281 -16.54 10.40 -17.94
N PRO A 282 -15.97 11.51 -18.43
CA PRO A 282 -14.79 12.13 -17.82
C PRO A 282 -14.95 12.44 -16.32
N ASP A 283 -16.15 12.85 -15.91
CA ASP A 283 -16.48 13.21 -14.53
C ASP A 283 -16.43 12.01 -13.56
N CYS A 284 -16.36 10.77 -14.06
CA CYS A 284 -16.19 9.61 -13.18
C CYS A 284 -14.85 9.60 -12.45
N THR A 285 -13.86 10.35 -12.94
CA THR A 285 -12.51 10.42 -12.35
C THR A 285 -12.47 11.10 -10.98
N ASP A 286 -13.46 11.94 -10.67
CA ASP A 286 -13.60 12.55 -9.35
C ASP A 286 -13.86 11.50 -8.26
N TYR A 287 -14.39 10.33 -8.64
CA TYR A 287 -14.77 9.22 -7.75
C TYR A 287 -13.67 8.17 -7.56
N LEU A 288 -12.48 8.42 -8.13
CA LEU A 288 -11.36 7.49 -8.10
C LEU A 288 -10.29 7.93 -7.10
N LEU A 289 -9.77 6.95 -6.36
CA LEU A 289 -8.57 7.06 -5.54
C LEU A 289 -7.50 6.13 -6.12
N ALA A 290 -6.23 6.50 -6.05
CA ALA A 290 -5.12 5.61 -6.41
C ALA A 290 -4.50 4.99 -5.16
N SER A 291 -4.03 3.75 -5.28
CA SER A 291 -3.35 3.05 -4.19
C SER A 291 -1.83 3.17 -4.27
N HIS A 292 -1.20 2.47 -5.21
CA HIS A 292 0.24 2.29 -5.28
C HIS A 292 0.77 2.54 -6.69
N LEU A 293 2.07 2.77 -6.80
CA LEU A 293 2.79 2.72 -8.05
C LEU A 293 3.14 1.26 -8.36
N GLY A 294 2.41 0.67 -9.31
CA GLY A 294 2.69 -0.69 -9.78
C GLY A 294 3.86 -0.73 -10.77
N ALA A 295 4.56 -1.87 -10.86
CA ALA A 295 5.77 -2.01 -11.67
C ALA A 295 5.54 -2.05 -13.20
N GLU A 296 4.30 -2.20 -13.65
CA GLU A 296 3.96 -2.15 -15.08
C GLU A 296 4.14 -0.73 -15.62
N LYS A 297 4.89 -0.58 -16.72
CA LYS A 297 5.17 0.73 -17.34
C LYS A 297 3.91 1.52 -17.70
N SER A 298 2.84 0.84 -18.08
CA SER A 298 1.55 1.47 -18.40
C SER A 298 0.96 2.22 -17.19
N HIS A 299 1.21 1.77 -15.96
CA HIS A 299 0.50 2.26 -14.78
C HIS A 299 0.75 3.74 -14.52
N VAL A 300 2.01 4.18 -14.51
CA VAL A 300 2.37 5.60 -14.29
C VAL A 300 1.75 6.52 -15.34
N HIS A 301 1.65 6.06 -16.59
CA HIS A 301 1.01 6.81 -17.67
C HIS A 301 -0.50 6.92 -17.47
N SER A 302 -1.15 5.83 -17.03
CA SER A 302 -2.57 5.82 -16.70
C SER A 302 -2.89 6.75 -15.54
N LEU A 303 -2.16 6.67 -14.43
CA LEU A 303 -2.34 7.55 -13.26
C LEU A 303 -2.19 9.03 -13.65
N LYS A 304 -1.16 9.37 -14.42
CA LYS A 304 -0.96 10.73 -14.92
C LYS A 304 -2.12 11.23 -15.79
N LYS A 305 -2.67 10.37 -16.66
CA LYS A 305 -3.81 10.70 -17.53
C LYS A 305 -5.12 10.84 -16.74
N LEU A 306 -5.26 10.08 -15.66
CA LEU A 306 -6.40 10.13 -14.74
C LEU A 306 -6.31 11.30 -13.73
N GLY A 307 -5.15 11.94 -13.58
CA GLY A 307 -4.94 12.96 -12.55
C GLY A 307 -4.95 12.38 -11.14
N LEU A 308 -4.35 11.19 -10.98
CA LEU A 308 -4.24 10.47 -9.72
C LEU A 308 -2.77 10.36 -9.30
N GLU A 309 -2.52 10.48 -8.01
CA GLU A 309 -1.21 10.28 -7.40
C GLU A 309 -1.25 9.06 -6.48
N PRO A 310 -0.31 8.10 -6.60
CA PRO A 310 -0.26 6.93 -5.74
C PRO A 310 0.23 7.30 -4.33
N LEU A 311 -0.17 6.53 -3.32
CA LEU A 311 0.24 6.69 -1.92
C LEU A 311 1.49 5.88 -1.57
N MET A 312 1.75 4.80 -2.30
CA MET A 312 2.75 3.79 -1.98
C MET A 312 3.61 3.41 -3.18
N ASP A 313 4.85 2.99 -2.94
CA ASP A 313 5.72 2.30 -3.90
C ASP A 313 6.28 1.04 -3.24
N LEU A 314 5.50 -0.04 -3.31
CA LEU A 314 5.81 -1.32 -2.64
C LEU A 314 6.37 -2.37 -3.61
N ASP A 315 6.71 -1.99 -4.84
CA ASP A 315 7.09 -2.90 -5.93
C ASP A 315 6.07 -4.03 -6.18
N LEU A 316 4.77 -3.72 -6.02
CA LEU A 316 3.67 -4.66 -6.27
C LEU A 316 3.45 -4.87 -7.77
N LYS A 317 3.22 -6.14 -8.14
CA LYS A 317 3.07 -6.60 -9.53
C LYS A 317 1.92 -7.59 -9.74
N LEU A 318 1.25 -8.01 -8.67
CA LEU A 318 0.26 -9.09 -8.73
C LEU A 318 -1.08 -8.67 -9.33
N GLY A 319 -1.66 -7.57 -8.84
CA GLY A 319 -3.07 -7.24 -9.09
C GLY A 319 -3.94 -7.69 -7.90
N GLU A 320 -5.14 -8.22 -8.18
CA GLU A 320 -6.01 -8.86 -7.18
C GLU A 320 -6.42 -7.98 -5.97
N ALA A 321 -6.45 -6.65 -6.15
CA ALA A 321 -6.82 -5.67 -5.12
C ALA A 321 -5.87 -5.62 -3.90
N CYS A 322 -4.61 -6.02 -4.06
CA CYS A 322 -3.62 -5.97 -2.98
C CYS A 322 -3.34 -4.54 -2.53
N GLY A 323 -3.02 -3.66 -3.49
CA GLY A 323 -2.70 -2.26 -3.22
C GLY A 323 -3.93 -1.44 -2.84
N SER A 324 -5.08 -1.66 -3.49
CA SER A 324 -6.32 -0.96 -3.12
C SER A 324 -6.75 -1.27 -1.69
N SER A 325 -6.55 -2.50 -1.21
CA SER A 325 -6.82 -2.88 0.18
C SER A 325 -5.91 -2.15 1.19
N LEU A 326 -4.61 -2.04 0.88
CA LEU A 326 -3.67 -1.26 1.69
C LEU A 326 -4.07 0.22 1.78
N ALA A 327 -4.41 0.81 0.63
CA ALA A 327 -4.88 2.20 0.58
C ALA A 327 -6.23 2.41 1.29
N ALA A 328 -7.10 1.39 1.30
CA ALA A 328 -8.37 1.44 2.02
C ALA A 328 -8.16 1.46 3.55
N ALA A 329 -7.19 0.69 4.07
CA ALA A 329 -6.81 0.76 5.48
C ALA A 329 -6.18 2.14 5.82
N MET A 330 -5.34 2.69 4.94
CA MET A 330 -4.82 4.05 5.12
C MET A 330 -5.93 5.11 5.15
N LEU A 331 -6.97 4.96 4.33
CA LEU A 331 -8.13 5.84 4.34
C LEU A 331 -8.85 5.80 5.70
N ASP A 332 -9.05 4.62 6.30
CA ASP A 332 -9.64 4.51 7.64
C ASP A 332 -8.82 5.24 8.71
N ALA A 333 -7.49 5.11 8.66
CA ALA A 333 -6.58 5.81 9.57
C ALA A 333 -6.74 7.34 9.44
N VAL A 334 -6.80 7.82 8.19
CA VAL A 334 -6.94 9.24 7.88
C VAL A 334 -8.30 9.80 8.29
N LEU A 335 -9.38 9.03 8.10
CA LEU A 335 -10.72 9.41 8.57
C LEU A 335 -10.79 9.48 10.09
N THR A 336 -10.15 8.52 10.77
CA THR A 336 -10.02 8.53 12.23
C THR A 336 -9.30 9.80 12.69
N ALA A 337 -8.19 10.18 12.04
CA ALA A 337 -7.46 11.41 12.35
C ALA A 337 -8.29 12.68 12.06
N TRP A 338 -9.03 12.69 10.94
CA TRP A 338 -9.88 13.81 10.56
C TRP A 338 -10.98 14.09 11.58
N ASP A 339 -11.61 13.04 12.13
CA ASP A 339 -12.65 13.16 13.16
C ASP A 339 -12.18 13.86 14.43
N VAL A 340 -10.86 13.84 14.68
CA VAL A 340 -10.21 14.57 15.78
C VAL A 340 -9.86 15.97 15.36
N LEU A 341 -9.11 16.10 14.25
CA LEU A 341 -8.58 17.36 13.77
C LEU A 341 -9.69 18.39 13.56
N ASP A 342 -10.82 17.97 12.98
CA ASP A 342 -11.92 18.89 12.73
C ASP A 342 -12.56 19.42 14.02
N LYS A 343 -12.54 18.66 15.12
CA LYS A 343 -13.20 19.04 16.38
C LYS A 343 -12.33 19.92 17.29
N LEU A 344 -11.01 19.94 17.10
CA LEU A 344 -10.08 20.69 17.95
C LEU A 344 -10.41 22.20 18.07
N PRO A 345 -10.21 22.85 19.22
CA PRO A 345 -9.65 22.32 20.45
C PRO A 345 -10.69 21.58 21.32
N HIS A 346 -11.89 21.31 20.80
CA HIS A 346 -12.96 20.62 21.52
C HIS A 346 -12.90 19.11 21.25
N ASP A 347 -13.34 18.30 22.22
CA ASP A 347 -13.43 16.83 22.13
C ASP A 347 -12.14 16.10 21.68
N PRO A 348 -11.00 16.26 22.40
CA PRO A 348 -9.82 15.44 22.15
C PRO A 348 -10.11 13.95 22.38
N ILE A 349 -9.54 13.06 21.56
CA ILE A 349 -9.41 11.64 21.91
C ILE A 349 -8.70 11.56 23.27
N GLU A 350 -9.23 10.72 24.15
CA GLU A 350 -8.47 10.27 25.31
C GLU A 350 -7.12 9.72 24.83
N THR A 351 -6.03 10.26 25.35
CA THR A 351 -4.68 9.80 25.05
C THR A 351 -4.27 8.85 26.17
N PRO A 352 -4.56 7.53 26.11
CA PRO A 352 -4.20 6.58 27.15
C PRO A 352 -2.70 6.25 27.09
N PHE A 353 -1.87 7.29 26.95
CA PHE A 353 -0.44 7.14 26.76
C PHE A 353 0.20 6.76 28.08
N HIS A 354 1.17 5.86 28.02
CA HIS A 354 2.11 5.65 29.10
C HIS A 354 3.11 6.80 29.08
N HIS A 355 3.23 7.53 30.18
CA HIS A 355 4.17 8.64 30.28
C HIS A 355 5.38 8.26 31.12
N GLU A 356 6.55 8.33 30.52
CA GLU A 356 7.82 8.05 31.17
C GLU A 356 8.70 9.29 31.16
N TYR A 357 9.35 9.60 32.28
CA TYR A 357 10.09 10.85 32.45
C TYR A 357 11.56 10.59 32.77
N MET A 358 12.46 11.20 31.99
CA MET A 358 13.90 11.05 32.21
C MET A 358 14.28 11.54 33.62
N ARG A 359 14.95 10.65 34.37
CA ARG A 359 15.35 10.86 35.76
C ARG A 359 16.45 11.93 35.87
N HIS A 360 16.58 12.53 37.05
CA HIS A 360 17.62 13.53 37.35
C HIS A 360 19.03 12.92 37.56
N THR A 361 19.10 11.61 37.70
CA THR A 361 20.35 10.89 37.98
C THR A 361 21.06 10.55 36.69
N VAL A 362 22.32 10.95 36.57
CA VAL A 362 23.17 10.53 35.45
C VAL A 362 23.68 9.10 35.72
N PRO A 363 23.28 8.11 34.92
CA PRO A 363 23.77 6.75 35.06
C PRO A 363 25.26 6.69 34.71
N LYS A 364 26.00 5.78 35.36
CA LYS A 364 27.39 5.50 35.00
C LYS A 364 27.42 4.52 33.82
N ILE A 365 27.14 5.03 32.63
CA ILE A 365 27.45 4.30 31.39
C ILE A 365 28.97 4.30 31.20
N THR A 366 29.50 3.14 30.85
CA THR A 366 30.91 2.96 30.50
C THR A 366 30.99 2.31 29.13
N ASP A 367 32.16 2.32 28.49
CA ASP A 367 32.38 1.64 27.21
C ASP A 367 31.92 0.17 27.25
N LYS A 368 31.96 -0.47 28.43
CA LYS A 368 31.46 -1.83 28.67
C LYS A 368 29.97 -2.01 28.35
N THR A 369 29.16 -0.97 28.51
CA THR A 369 27.72 -1.01 28.21
C THR A 369 27.50 -1.11 26.70
N PHE A 370 28.25 -0.33 25.92
CA PHE A 370 28.17 -0.39 24.47
C PHE A 370 28.81 -1.68 23.92
N ASP A 371 29.97 -2.06 24.47
CA ASP A 371 30.64 -3.34 24.21
C ASP A 371 29.74 -4.56 24.49
N PHE A 372 28.83 -4.47 25.46
CA PHE A 372 27.87 -5.54 25.75
C PHE A 372 26.98 -5.78 24.52
N TYR A 373 26.21 -4.78 24.10
CA TYR A 373 25.29 -4.92 22.95
C TYR A 373 26.01 -5.31 21.67
N LEU A 374 27.19 -4.73 21.38
CA LEU A 374 27.98 -5.10 20.21
C LEU A 374 28.43 -6.56 20.19
N ARG A 375 28.54 -7.20 21.36
CA ARG A 375 29.05 -8.58 21.48
C ARG A 375 27.94 -9.60 21.77
N THR A 376 26.75 -9.16 22.15
CA THR A 376 25.63 -10.02 22.55
C THR A 376 24.39 -9.87 21.67
N MET A 377 24.42 -9.02 20.64
CA MET A 377 23.35 -8.96 19.63
C MET A 377 23.07 -10.36 19.09
N GLN A 378 21.79 -10.71 18.98
CA GLN A 378 21.39 -12.00 18.44
C GLN A 378 21.62 -12.03 16.93
N ASP A 379 22.10 -13.17 16.43
CA ASP A 379 22.08 -13.46 15.01
C ASP A 379 20.63 -13.75 14.59
N LEU A 380 20.25 -13.35 13.38
CA LEU A 380 18.96 -13.71 12.82
C LEU A 380 18.82 -15.23 12.69
N ASP A 381 17.61 -15.73 12.87
CA ASP A 381 17.30 -17.12 12.55
C ASP A 381 17.19 -17.31 11.03
N HIS A 382 18.34 -17.57 10.40
CA HIS A 382 18.43 -17.84 8.98
C HIS A 382 17.63 -19.08 8.54
N GLN A 383 17.37 -20.04 9.45
CA GLN A 383 16.54 -21.20 9.13
C GLN A 383 15.07 -20.79 9.02
N ALA A 384 14.57 -19.99 9.97
CA ALA A 384 13.22 -19.42 9.90
C ALA A 384 13.04 -18.57 8.64
N MET A 385 14.02 -17.71 8.32
CA MET A 385 14.01 -16.92 7.08
C MET A 385 13.94 -17.80 5.83
N GLU A 386 14.74 -18.87 5.77
CA GLU A 386 14.77 -19.78 4.61
C GLU A 386 13.44 -20.52 4.44
N LEU A 387 12.85 -21.01 5.53
CA LEU A 387 11.55 -21.69 5.51
C LEU A 387 10.41 -20.74 5.15
N CYS A 388 10.42 -19.50 5.69
CA CYS A 388 9.48 -18.45 5.33
C CYS A 388 9.57 -18.10 3.84
N GLN A 389 10.79 -17.87 3.32
CA GLN A 389 11.02 -17.61 1.90
C GLN A 389 10.57 -18.79 1.03
N GLN A 390 10.87 -20.03 1.42
CA GLN A 390 10.42 -21.23 0.71
C GLN A 390 8.89 -21.30 0.63
N ARG A 391 8.19 -20.94 1.71
CA ARG A 391 6.73 -20.83 1.70
C ARG A 391 6.26 -19.72 0.75
N ILE A 392 6.79 -18.50 0.87
CA ILE A 392 6.42 -17.33 0.05
C ILE A 392 6.64 -17.59 -1.43
N ASP A 393 7.75 -18.23 -1.80
CA ASP A 393 8.06 -18.60 -3.17
C ASP A 393 7.06 -19.61 -3.74
N ASN A 394 6.43 -20.42 -2.88
CA ASN A 394 5.44 -21.42 -3.28
C ASN A 394 3.98 -20.99 -3.08
N LEU A 395 3.70 -19.79 -2.54
CA LEU A 395 2.36 -19.19 -2.56
C LEU A 395 1.85 -19.12 -4.01
N ALA A 396 0.55 -19.30 -4.23
CA ALA A 396 -0.08 -19.34 -5.55
C ALA A 396 -0.11 -17.96 -6.25
N LYS A 397 1.10 -17.43 -6.54
CA LYS A 397 1.41 -16.15 -7.16
C LYS A 397 2.73 -16.24 -7.95
N PRO A 398 3.04 -15.29 -8.84
CA PRO A 398 4.40 -15.14 -9.35
C PRO A 398 5.38 -14.81 -8.21
N ILE A 399 6.60 -15.35 -8.29
CA ILE A 399 7.69 -14.98 -7.38
C ILE A 399 7.99 -13.47 -7.51
N TYR A 400 8.25 -12.80 -6.38
CA TYR A 400 8.55 -11.36 -6.28
C TYR A 400 7.42 -10.42 -6.74
N SER A 401 6.16 -10.89 -6.70
CA SER A 401 5.02 -10.08 -7.15
C SER A 401 4.38 -9.25 -6.05
N LEU A 402 4.68 -9.54 -4.77
CA LEU A 402 4.20 -8.78 -3.62
C LEU A 402 5.30 -7.90 -2.98
N GLY A 403 6.45 -7.78 -3.64
CA GLY A 403 7.47 -6.77 -3.36
C GLY A 403 7.90 -6.70 -1.89
N TYR A 404 7.81 -5.51 -1.29
CA TYR A 404 8.21 -5.27 0.10
C TYR A 404 7.46 -6.13 1.13
N LEU A 405 6.25 -6.59 0.83
CA LEU A 405 5.50 -7.47 1.75
C LEU A 405 6.21 -8.81 1.91
N GLU A 406 6.78 -9.36 0.82
CA GLU A 406 7.58 -10.59 0.87
C GLU A 406 8.84 -10.39 1.70
N GLN A 407 9.54 -9.26 1.52
CA GLN A 407 10.74 -8.92 2.26
C GLN A 407 10.46 -8.79 3.77
N ILE A 408 9.43 -8.02 4.13
CA ILE A 408 9.03 -7.80 5.53
C ILE A 408 8.74 -9.13 6.23
N ALA A 409 8.02 -10.04 5.57
CA ALA A 409 7.70 -11.35 6.14
C ALA A 409 8.94 -12.20 6.42
N VAL A 410 9.93 -12.17 5.53
CA VAL A 410 11.19 -12.93 5.69
C VAL A 410 12.09 -12.31 6.76
N GLU A 411 12.22 -10.97 6.77
CA GLU A 411 12.99 -10.26 7.79
C GLU A 411 12.40 -10.51 9.18
N LEU A 412 11.08 -10.36 9.33
CA LEU A 412 10.40 -10.59 10.59
C LEU A 412 10.53 -12.04 11.06
N ALA A 413 10.41 -13.02 10.17
CA ALA A 413 10.63 -14.44 10.49
C ALA A 413 12.02 -14.69 11.10
N GLY A 414 13.06 -14.07 10.52
CA GLY A 414 14.42 -14.16 11.04
C GLY A 414 14.64 -13.44 12.36
N ILE A 415 13.97 -12.31 12.57
CA ILE A 415 14.05 -11.52 13.80
C ILE A 415 13.41 -12.30 14.96
N ILE A 416 12.18 -12.80 14.78
CA ILE A 416 11.44 -13.45 15.86
C ILE A 416 11.78 -14.94 16.02
N GLY A 417 12.44 -15.55 15.03
CA GLY A 417 12.79 -16.98 15.05
C GLY A 417 11.62 -17.91 14.78
N ASP A 418 10.68 -17.51 13.92
CA ASP A 418 9.50 -18.28 13.53
C ASP A 418 9.34 -18.20 12.01
N GLU A 419 9.25 -19.34 11.31
CA GLU A 419 9.04 -19.36 9.87
C GLU A 419 7.66 -18.85 9.41
N LEU A 420 6.70 -18.76 10.33
CA LEU A 420 5.34 -18.31 10.06
C LEU A 420 4.84 -17.35 11.16
N PRO A 421 5.40 -16.13 11.26
CA PRO A 421 4.92 -15.12 12.19
C PRO A 421 3.40 -14.89 12.06
N GLU A 422 2.70 -14.82 13.19
CA GLU A 422 1.23 -14.73 13.23
C GLU A 422 0.71 -13.33 12.83
N CYS A 423 -0.55 -13.26 12.35
CA CYS A 423 -1.27 -11.98 12.25
C CYS A 423 -1.59 -11.41 13.63
N GLY A 424 -1.79 -10.10 13.74
CA GLY A 424 -2.25 -9.46 14.96
C GLY A 424 -1.22 -9.41 16.08
N MET A 425 0.08 -9.46 15.75
CA MET A 425 1.17 -9.34 16.73
C MET A 425 1.06 -8.05 17.56
N ASP A 426 1.40 -8.18 18.85
CA ASP A 426 1.49 -7.06 19.78
C ASP A 426 2.48 -6.01 19.27
N ARG A 427 2.10 -4.74 19.40
CA ARG A 427 2.88 -3.62 18.87
C ARG A 427 2.77 -2.38 19.74
N ALA A 428 3.84 -1.59 19.76
CA ALA A 428 3.89 -0.34 20.50
C ALA A 428 4.57 0.78 19.71
N LEU A 429 4.29 2.03 20.09
CA LEU A 429 5.03 3.21 19.69
C LEU A 429 5.79 3.77 20.90
N LEU A 430 7.09 3.91 20.76
CA LEU A 430 7.92 4.69 21.69
C LEU A 430 8.22 6.05 21.05
N VAL A 431 7.56 7.08 21.59
CA VAL A 431 7.62 8.44 21.06
C VAL A 431 8.43 9.31 22.01
N PHE A 432 9.59 9.78 21.55
CA PHE A 432 10.41 10.71 22.30
C PHE A 432 9.86 12.14 22.16
N THR A 433 9.83 12.87 23.26
CA THR A 433 9.28 14.22 23.31
C THR A 433 10.10 15.11 24.22
N GLY A 434 9.98 16.42 24.03
CA GLY A 434 10.45 17.41 25.00
C GLY A 434 9.73 17.29 26.35
N ARG A 435 9.90 18.32 27.18
CA ARG A 435 9.26 18.35 28.51
C ARG A 435 7.73 18.27 28.44
N HIS A 436 7.18 18.88 27.40
CA HIS A 436 5.76 18.90 27.07
C HIS A 436 5.62 18.43 25.62
N THR A 437 4.43 17.96 25.27
CA THR A 437 4.09 17.56 23.91
C THR A 437 2.94 18.44 23.47
N SER A 438 3.00 18.93 22.23
CA SER A 438 1.90 19.68 21.65
C SER A 438 0.59 18.88 21.75
N PRO A 439 -0.51 19.46 22.25
CA PRO A 439 -1.80 18.78 22.32
C PRO A 439 -2.22 18.24 20.95
N LEU A 440 -1.97 19.00 19.88
CA LEU A 440 -2.28 18.60 18.50
C LEU A 440 -1.48 17.36 18.07
N GLN A 441 -0.17 17.31 18.36
CA GLN A 441 0.64 16.12 18.08
C GLN A 441 0.14 14.91 18.86
N SER A 442 -0.15 15.07 20.15
CA SER A 442 -0.68 13.97 20.97
C SER A 442 -1.98 13.41 20.40
N GLN A 443 -2.85 14.28 19.87
CA GLN A 443 -4.10 13.88 19.24
C GLN A 443 -3.90 13.14 17.91
N LEU A 444 -2.97 13.61 17.08
CA LEU A 444 -2.58 12.92 15.85
C LEU A 444 -1.95 11.55 16.14
N THR A 445 -0.98 11.49 17.06
CA THR A 445 -0.37 10.24 17.53
C THR A 445 -1.42 9.26 17.99
N ALA A 446 -2.38 9.69 18.81
CA ALA A 446 -3.44 8.82 19.31
C ALA A 446 -4.33 8.27 18.19
N ALA A 447 -4.72 9.11 17.22
CA ALA A 447 -5.58 8.68 16.12
C ALA A 447 -4.93 7.59 15.27
N PHE A 448 -3.68 7.79 14.84
CA PHE A 448 -2.95 6.82 14.02
C PHE A 448 -2.57 5.56 14.82
N ALA A 449 -2.12 5.70 16.07
CA ALA A 449 -1.77 4.57 16.92
C ALA A 449 -3.00 3.70 17.24
N THR A 450 -4.15 4.31 17.51
CA THR A 450 -5.41 3.59 17.76
C THR A 450 -5.81 2.76 16.55
N HIS A 451 -5.74 3.34 15.34
CA HIS A 451 -6.02 2.60 14.11
C HIS A 451 -5.02 1.46 13.89
N ALA A 452 -3.73 1.70 14.15
CA ALA A 452 -2.71 0.67 14.02
C ALA A 452 -2.80 -0.44 15.08
N GLY A 453 -3.55 -0.22 16.17
CA GLY A 453 -3.60 -1.12 17.32
C GLY A 453 -2.34 -1.06 18.19
N ALA A 454 -1.66 0.09 18.23
CA ALA A 454 -0.40 0.26 18.92
C ALA A 454 -0.55 0.98 20.26
N GLU A 455 0.06 0.42 21.32
CA GLU A 455 0.16 1.11 22.60
C GLU A 455 1.23 2.20 22.55
N VAL A 456 0.94 3.38 23.09
CA VAL A 456 1.83 4.54 22.98
C VAL A 456 2.51 4.81 24.32
N THR A 457 3.85 4.87 24.29
CA THR A 457 4.68 5.38 25.37
C THR A 457 5.29 6.73 24.97
N LEU A 458 4.90 7.81 25.66
CA LEU A 458 5.56 9.11 25.56
C LEU A 458 6.75 9.18 26.52
N ALA A 459 7.95 9.24 25.96
CA ALA A 459 9.21 9.30 26.67
C ALA A 459 9.74 10.73 26.74
N HIS A 460 9.51 11.40 27.87
CA HIS A 460 9.83 12.81 28.11
C HIS A 460 11.32 13.00 28.43
N LEU A 461 12.01 13.64 27.49
CA LEU A 461 13.39 14.05 27.63
C LEU A 461 13.51 15.29 28.53
N ARG A 462 14.72 15.49 29.04
CA ARG A 462 15.04 16.56 29.99
C ARG A 462 16.34 17.24 29.58
N ASP A 463 16.30 18.56 29.60
CA ASP A 463 17.44 19.40 29.26
C ASP A 463 18.51 19.42 30.36
N GLY A 464 19.73 19.81 29.97
CA GLY A 464 20.84 20.06 30.88
C GLY A 464 21.50 18.81 31.47
N LEU A 465 21.14 17.62 31.00
CA LEU A 465 21.84 16.36 31.30
C LEU A 465 22.74 15.95 30.13
N PRO A 466 23.83 15.20 30.40
CA PRO A 466 24.71 14.72 29.33
C PRO A 466 23.96 13.76 28.40
N PRO A 467 24.33 13.69 27.11
CA PRO A 467 23.71 12.79 26.12
C PRO A 467 23.69 11.32 26.54
N THR A 468 24.64 10.89 27.37
CA THR A 468 24.67 9.54 27.94
C THR A 468 23.46 9.23 28.82
N ALA A 469 22.91 10.21 29.56
CA ALA A 469 21.70 10.00 30.35
C ALA A 469 20.48 9.73 29.45
N ALA A 470 20.37 10.45 28.33
CA ALA A 470 19.29 10.23 27.37
C ALA A 470 19.44 8.90 26.62
N PHE A 471 20.68 8.51 26.27
CA PHE A 471 20.96 7.18 25.74
C PHE A 471 20.48 6.07 26.67
N ASP A 472 20.79 6.14 27.98
CA ASP A 472 20.34 5.12 28.93
C ASP A 472 18.81 5.09 29.05
N PHE A 473 18.17 6.25 29.02
CA PHE A 473 16.72 6.38 29.12
C PHE A 473 16.03 5.71 27.93
N GLY A 474 16.45 6.01 26.70
CA GLY A 474 15.91 5.35 25.51
C GLY A 474 16.17 3.84 25.50
N ARG A 475 17.38 3.43 25.94
CA ARG A 475 17.75 2.02 26.11
C ARG A 475 16.85 1.29 27.12
N GLU A 476 16.65 1.82 28.33
CA GLU A 476 15.83 1.21 29.40
C GLU A 476 14.38 1.02 28.93
N HIS A 477 13.79 2.03 28.29
CA HIS A 477 12.39 1.93 27.85
C HIS A 477 12.18 1.02 26.65
N ALA A 478 13.07 1.06 25.65
CA ALA A 478 12.99 0.12 24.53
C ALA A 478 13.27 -1.33 24.97
N GLU A 479 14.21 -1.54 25.91
CA GLU A 479 14.47 -2.85 26.51
C GLU A 479 13.22 -3.40 27.22
N LEU A 480 12.48 -2.56 27.95
CA LEU A 480 11.24 -2.96 28.61
C LEU A 480 10.11 -3.29 27.63
N LEU A 481 9.90 -2.44 26.62
CA LEU A 481 8.84 -2.64 25.62
C LEU A 481 9.11 -3.87 24.75
N SER A 482 10.34 -4.05 24.28
CA SER A 482 10.72 -5.17 23.40
C SER A 482 10.55 -6.56 24.05
N LEU A 483 10.39 -6.65 25.37
CA LEU A 483 10.02 -7.91 26.03
C LEU A 483 8.59 -8.36 25.74
N SER A 484 7.71 -7.45 25.30
CA SER A 484 6.29 -7.72 25.07
C SER A 484 5.82 -7.36 23.65
N TYR A 485 6.50 -6.43 22.98
CA TYR A 485 6.12 -5.98 21.64
C TYR A 485 7.16 -6.42 20.61
N PRO A 486 6.88 -7.47 19.81
CA PRO A 486 7.75 -7.86 18.68
C PRO A 486 7.83 -6.77 17.61
N LEU A 487 6.84 -5.87 17.52
CA LEU A 487 6.86 -4.72 16.62
C LEU A 487 6.94 -3.42 17.43
N LEU A 488 7.95 -2.59 17.16
CA LEU A 488 8.17 -1.33 17.88
C LEU A 488 8.35 -0.17 16.90
N GLY A 489 7.38 0.74 16.85
CA GLY A 489 7.55 2.02 16.16
C GLY A 489 8.36 3.00 17.00
N LEU A 490 9.33 3.67 16.39
CA LEU A 490 10.12 4.72 17.03
C LEU A 490 9.81 6.06 16.38
N SER A 491 9.48 7.06 17.20
CA SER A 491 9.16 8.40 16.72
C SER A 491 9.76 9.48 17.61
N LEU A 492 9.88 10.66 17.05
CA LEU A 492 10.26 11.90 17.72
C LEU A 492 9.14 12.91 17.47
N THR A 493 8.73 13.64 18.51
CA THR A 493 7.91 14.85 18.38
C THR A 493 8.81 16.09 18.33
N GLU A 494 8.23 17.26 18.06
CA GLU A 494 9.02 18.49 18.20
C GLU A 494 9.46 18.66 19.65
N ILE A 495 10.77 18.84 19.85
CA ILE A 495 11.36 19.01 21.20
C ILE A 495 10.92 20.33 21.82
N ASP A 496 10.83 21.37 20.99
CA ASP A 496 10.17 22.63 21.32
C ASP A 496 8.69 22.52 20.90
N GLU A 497 7.77 22.58 21.86
CA GLU A 497 6.34 22.39 21.60
C GLU A 497 5.71 23.51 20.76
N ASP A 498 6.37 24.67 20.70
CA ASP A 498 5.96 25.83 19.92
C ASP A 498 6.64 25.87 18.53
N ALA A 499 7.53 24.92 18.20
CA ALA A 499 8.18 24.87 16.90
C ALA A 499 7.23 24.37 15.81
N PRO A 500 7.36 24.89 14.57
CA PRO A 500 6.65 24.34 13.42
C PRO A 500 6.93 22.85 13.22
N PHE A 501 5.96 22.10 12.70
CA PHE A 501 6.13 20.68 12.45
C PHE A 501 7.20 20.39 11.39
N GLY A 502 8.01 19.36 11.63
CA GLY A 502 9.14 18.98 10.78
C GLY A 502 10.41 19.80 11.07
N THR A 503 10.43 20.65 12.11
CA THR A 503 11.62 21.44 12.46
C THR A 503 12.77 20.53 12.85
N ALA A 504 12.54 19.54 13.72
CA ALA A 504 13.56 18.56 14.11
C ALA A 504 14.17 17.83 12.90
N ALA A 505 13.33 17.32 11.99
CA ALA A 505 13.77 16.65 10.78
C ALA A 505 14.61 17.59 9.88
N SER A 506 14.14 18.81 9.65
CA SER A 506 14.81 19.81 8.82
C SER A 506 16.17 20.22 9.37
N GLU A 507 16.27 20.49 10.67
CA GLU A 507 17.54 20.86 11.32
C GLU A 507 18.54 19.70 11.33
N LEU A 508 18.09 18.47 11.61
CA LEU A 508 18.93 17.28 11.55
C LEU A 508 19.40 17.00 10.12
N ARG A 509 18.54 17.14 9.11
CA ARG A 509 18.91 17.04 7.69
C ARG A 509 19.99 18.06 7.33
N ALA A 510 19.78 19.33 7.69
CA ALA A 510 20.72 20.41 7.40
C ALA A 510 22.08 20.22 8.09
N ALA A 511 22.08 19.70 9.31
CA ALA A 511 23.29 19.43 10.07
C ALA A 511 24.03 18.18 9.55
N LEU A 512 23.32 17.07 9.33
CA LEU A 512 23.92 15.73 9.26
C LEU A 512 23.91 15.08 7.87
N LEU A 513 23.13 15.59 6.91
CA LEU A 513 23.09 15.06 5.54
C LEU A 513 23.79 15.99 4.54
N LYS A 514 24.30 15.44 3.44
CA LYS A 514 24.69 16.21 2.25
C LYS A 514 23.47 16.46 1.35
N GLU A 515 23.62 17.31 0.33
CA GLU A 515 22.55 17.60 -0.63
C GLU A 515 22.03 16.34 -1.35
N ASP A 516 22.87 15.33 -1.54
CA ASP A 516 22.52 14.04 -2.14
C ASP A 516 21.88 13.04 -1.15
N GLY A 517 21.63 13.46 0.10
CA GLY A 517 21.05 12.62 1.16
C GLY A 517 22.05 11.65 1.82
N SER A 518 23.32 11.64 1.42
CA SER A 518 24.35 10.84 2.10
C SER A 518 24.75 11.43 3.45
N LEU A 519 25.16 10.58 4.40
CA LEU A 519 25.61 11.01 5.72
C LEU A 519 26.86 11.91 5.59
N ARG A 520 26.89 13.02 6.33
CA ARG A 520 27.93 14.05 6.24
C ARG A 520 29.19 13.69 7.03
N TYR A 521 29.02 13.06 8.19
CA TYR A 521 30.07 12.79 9.17
C TYR A 521 30.27 11.30 9.44
N ALA A 522 31.43 10.95 10.02
CA ALA A 522 31.69 9.63 10.55
C ALA A 522 30.91 9.34 11.85
N ALA A 523 30.84 8.07 12.23
CA ALA A 523 30.05 7.59 13.37
C ALA A 523 30.50 8.17 14.72
N ASP A 524 31.77 8.50 14.89
CA ASP A 524 32.35 9.05 16.12
C ASP A 524 32.32 10.59 16.19
N GLU A 525 31.96 11.26 15.10
CA GLU A 525 31.97 12.72 15.00
C GLU A 525 30.56 13.33 14.99
N PHE A 526 29.56 12.62 14.45
CA PHE A 526 28.26 13.22 14.13
C PHE A 526 27.54 13.83 15.33
N LEU A 527 27.61 13.20 16.52
CA LEU A 527 26.90 13.69 17.71
C LEU A 527 27.39 15.07 18.15
N GLN A 528 28.67 15.40 17.92
CA GLN A 528 29.23 16.74 18.19
C GLN A 528 28.78 17.78 17.16
N GLN A 529 28.32 17.33 16.00
CA GLN A 529 27.81 18.17 14.91
C GLN A 529 26.28 18.31 14.95
N THR A 530 25.60 17.42 15.68
CA THR A 530 24.17 17.53 15.97
C THR A 530 23.89 18.79 16.80
N PRO A 531 22.88 19.61 16.43
CA PRO A 531 22.49 20.77 17.23
C PRO A 531 22.26 20.39 18.70
N GLU A 532 22.75 21.19 19.63
CA GLU A 532 22.74 20.87 21.08
C GLU A 532 21.34 20.52 21.60
N THR A 533 20.31 21.21 21.09
CA THR A 533 18.89 20.96 21.40
C THR A 533 18.45 19.52 21.11
N TYR A 534 18.97 18.89 20.06
CA TYR A 534 18.55 17.55 19.63
C TYR A 534 19.50 16.43 20.08
N GLN A 535 20.67 16.75 20.64
CA GLN A 535 21.61 15.72 21.12
C GLN A 535 20.98 14.72 22.12
N PRO A 536 20.12 15.13 23.08
CA PRO A 536 19.42 14.19 23.95
C PRO A 536 18.49 13.25 23.17
N ALA A 537 17.68 13.78 22.26
CA ALA A 537 16.74 12.99 21.46
C ALA A 537 17.44 11.99 20.55
N VAL A 538 18.47 12.44 19.82
CA VAL A 538 19.33 11.58 19.00
C VAL A 538 19.93 10.47 19.86
N SER A 539 20.46 10.79 21.03
CA SER A 539 21.08 9.79 21.91
C SER A 539 20.08 8.78 22.46
N ALA A 540 18.87 9.22 22.83
CA ALA A 540 17.81 8.35 23.30
C ALA A 540 17.34 7.38 22.22
N ILE A 541 17.12 7.86 21.00
CA ILE A 541 16.70 7.01 19.89
C ILE A 541 17.78 5.98 19.53
N ILE A 542 19.07 6.34 19.54
CA ILE A 542 20.17 5.37 19.35
C ILE A 542 20.11 4.28 20.43
N GLY A 543 19.95 4.67 21.69
CA GLY A 543 19.81 3.73 22.80
C GLY A 543 18.61 2.80 22.63
N ALA A 544 17.49 3.35 22.16
CA ALA A 544 16.27 2.61 21.90
C ALA A 544 16.43 1.58 20.76
N ILE A 545 17.00 1.99 19.63
CA ILE A 545 17.26 1.11 18.48
C ILE A 545 18.14 -0.07 18.89
N ILE A 546 19.24 0.20 19.59
CA ILE A 546 20.18 -0.85 20.01
C ILE A 546 19.52 -1.84 20.97
N ALA A 547 18.75 -1.35 21.95
CA ALA A 547 18.08 -2.21 22.93
C ALA A 547 16.95 -3.03 22.32
N ALA A 548 16.11 -2.42 21.46
CA ALA A 548 15.03 -3.12 20.78
C ALA A 548 15.55 -4.21 19.83
N ALA A 549 16.57 -3.90 19.03
CA ALA A 549 17.21 -4.88 18.14
C ALA A 549 17.84 -6.04 18.93
N HIS A 550 18.47 -5.76 20.07
CA HIS A 550 19.05 -6.79 20.94
C HIS A 550 18.01 -7.77 21.51
N ASN A 551 16.77 -7.30 21.67
CA ASN A 551 15.65 -8.11 22.15
C ASN A 551 14.75 -8.62 21.01
N SER A 552 15.24 -8.56 19.76
CA SER A 552 14.53 -9.09 18.60
C SER A 552 13.17 -8.46 18.33
N SER A 553 13.00 -7.17 18.63
CA SER A 553 11.88 -6.39 18.09
C SER A 553 12.22 -5.89 16.69
N PHE A 554 11.25 -5.96 15.78
CA PHE A 554 11.33 -5.29 14.49
C PHE A 554 10.95 -3.82 14.66
N ILE A 555 11.86 -2.92 14.26
CA ILE A 555 11.81 -1.49 14.53
C ILE A 555 11.27 -0.77 13.31
N LEU A 556 10.18 -0.02 13.45
CA LEU A 556 9.59 0.77 12.38
C LEU A 556 9.89 2.25 12.60
N LEU A 557 10.52 2.88 11.61
CA LEU A 557 10.87 4.30 11.67
C LEU A 557 9.69 5.18 11.24
N ASP A 558 9.60 6.36 11.84
CA ASP A 558 8.51 7.30 11.63
C ASP A 558 8.87 8.35 10.58
N ASP A 559 9.68 9.33 10.95
CA ASP A 559 9.97 10.48 10.09
C ASP A 559 11.44 10.53 9.63
N GLU A 560 11.77 11.56 8.84
CA GLU A 560 13.14 11.80 8.39
C GLU A 560 14.12 11.99 9.56
N ALA A 561 13.68 12.50 10.72
CA ALA A 561 14.55 12.61 11.90
C ALA A 561 14.96 11.21 12.40
N THR A 562 13.99 10.31 12.59
CA THR A 562 14.27 8.93 13.01
C THR A 562 15.07 8.15 11.97
N GLU A 563 14.84 8.39 10.67
CA GLU A 563 15.60 7.84 9.55
C GLU A 563 17.09 8.25 9.60
N ILE A 564 17.37 9.54 9.78
CA ILE A 564 18.75 10.04 9.92
C ILE A 564 19.45 9.38 11.11
N ILE A 565 18.76 9.30 12.25
CA ILE A 565 19.32 8.72 13.48
C ILE A 565 19.58 7.23 13.31
N ALA A 566 18.66 6.49 12.69
CA ALA A 566 18.82 5.07 12.41
C ALA A 566 20.04 4.80 11.52
N ARG A 567 20.21 5.57 10.44
CA ARG A 567 21.36 5.43 9.53
C ARG A 567 22.70 5.68 10.24
N TYR A 568 22.75 6.63 11.18
CA TYR A 568 23.93 6.81 12.03
C TYR A 568 24.10 5.68 13.05
N THR A 569 23.00 5.13 13.57
CA THR A 569 23.02 3.97 14.47
C THR A 569 23.56 2.73 13.76
N GLU A 570 23.22 2.51 12.49
CA GLU A 570 23.79 1.44 11.67
C GLU A 570 25.30 1.63 11.42
N LEU A 571 25.79 2.87 11.32
CA LEU A 571 27.24 3.11 11.24
C LEU A 571 27.94 2.79 12.56
N LEU A 572 27.30 3.11 13.69
CA LEU A 572 27.81 2.83 15.04
C LEU A 572 27.77 1.33 15.39
N CYS A 573 26.66 0.67 15.06
CA CYS A 573 26.35 -0.71 15.37
C CYS A 573 25.73 -1.39 14.14
N PRO A 574 26.54 -1.88 13.17
CA PRO A 574 26.00 -2.48 11.94
C PRO A 574 25.06 -3.66 12.16
N ALA A 575 25.14 -4.31 13.33
CA ALA A 575 24.30 -5.44 13.70
C ALA A 575 22.82 -5.07 13.92
N VAL A 576 22.47 -3.79 14.10
CA VAL A 576 21.06 -3.36 14.22
C VAL A 576 20.33 -3.32 12.88
N ARG A 577 21.05 -3.21 11.74
CA ARG A 577 20.46 -2.99 10.43
C ARG A 577 19.32 -3.96 10.09
N PRO A 578 19.44 -5.28 10.32
CA PRO A 578 18.40 -6.20 9.91
C PRO A 578 17.10 -6.08 10.73
N TYR A 579 17.14 -5.36 11.85
CA TYR A 579 15.99 -5.13 12.74
C TYR A 579 15.26 -3.83 12.43
N ILE A 580 15.64 -3.08 11.39
CA ILE A 580 15.10 -1.76 11.10
C ILE A 580 14.35 -1.78 9.76
N LEU A 581 13.08 -1.41 9.81
CA LEU A 581 12.25 -1.16 8.64
C LEU A 581 12.20 0.34 8.35
N HIS A 582 12.86 0.73 7.25
CA HIS A 582 12.82 2.09 6.71
C HIS A 582 11.51 2.31 5.94
N VAL A 583 10.50 2.90 6.60
CA VAL A 583 9.16 3.04 6.03
C VAL A 583 9.10 4.13 4.95
N GLN A 584 9.59 5.32 5.25
CA GLN A 584 9.72 6.44 4.31
C GLN A 584 11.22 6.75 4.11
N PRO A 585 11.71 7.01 2.88
CA PRO A 585 10.97 7.16 1.62
C PRO A 585 10.80 5.87 0.81
N ALA A 586 11.19 4.71 1.34
CA ALA A 586 11.28 3.48 0.54
C ALA A 586 9.92 2.93 0.10
N MET A 587 8.89 2.98 0.98
CA MET A 587 7.61 2.32 0.75
C MET A 587 6.44 3.28 0.57
N LEU A 588 6.50 4.45 1.23
CA LEU A 588 5.45 5.47 1.20
C LEU A 588 5.84 6.65 0.33
N LEU A 589 4.95 7.02 -0.60
CA LEU A 589 5.06 8.21 -1.45
C LEU A 589 4.23 9.36 -0.86
N THR A 590 4.17 9.49 0.45
CA THR A 590 3.21 10.38 1.12
C THR A 590 3.73 11.78 1.34
N ASP A 591 5.05 12.02 1.26
CA ASP A 591 5.67 13.34 1.48
C ASP A 591 5.28 13.98 2.84
N ILE A 592 4.98 13.16 3.86
CA ILE A 592 4.59 13.60 5.20
C ILE A 592 5.82 14.15 5.93
N THR A 593 5.62 15.28 6.60
CA THR A 593 6.62 15.90 7.48
C THR A 593 6.12 16.04 8.92
N LEU A 594 4.86 15.68 9.19
CA LEU A 594 4.33 15.63 10.55
C LEU A 594 5.01 14.53 11.36
N PRO A 595 5.60 14.89 12.52
CA PRO A 595 6.16 13.91 13.44
C PRO A 595 5.07 13.23 14.29
N GLY A 596 5.47 12.31 15.15
CA GLY A 596 4.61 11.77 16.21
C GLY A 596 3.93 10.44 15.90
N GLY A 597 4.57 9.59 15.11
CA GLY A 597 4.22 8.17 14.98
C GLY A 597 3.29 7.85 13.82
N ILE A 598 2.99 8.83 12.95
CA ILE A 598 2.08 8.67 11.80
C ILE A 598 2.61 7.63 10.83
N ILE A 599 3.84 7.79 10.35
CA ILE A 599 4.44 6.90 9.35
C ILE A 599 4.79 5.56 9.98
N ALA A 600 5.26 5.53 11.23
CA ALA A 600 5.50 4.28 11.93
C ALA A 600 4.20 3.48 12.07
N SER A 601 3.06 4.14 12.36
CA SER A 601 1.74 3.50 12.40
C SER A 601 1.30 2.95 11.04
N LEU A 602 1.54 3.68 9.96
CA LEU A 602 1.28 3.17 8.60
C LEU A 602 2.18 1.98 8.26
N GLY A 603 3.45 2.02 8.68
CA GLY A 603 4.39 0.91 8.57
C GLY A 603 3.89 -0.33 9.30
N LEU A 604 3.32 -0.19 10.50
CA LEU A 604 2.73 -1.30 11.26
C LEU A 604 1.58 -1.95 10.47
N GLY A 605 0.74 -1.15 9.80
CA GLY A 605 -0.31 -1.66 8.91
C GLY A 605 0.25 -2.44 7.70
N ILE A 606 1.32 -1.95 7.07
CA ILE A 606 2.00 -2.67 5.98
C ILE A 606 2.58 -4.00 6.47
N THR A 607 3.19 -4.01 7.67
CA THR A 607 3.69 -5.25 8.29
C THR A 607 2.56 -6.23 8.58
N GLU A 608 1.42 -5.77 9.07
CA GLU A 608 0.23 -6.61 9.26
C GLU A 608 -0.26 -7.20 7.94
N ALA A 609 -0.34 -6.40 6.87
CA ALA A 609 -0.72 -6.90 5.55
C ALA A 609 0.24 -7.98 5.02
N ALA A 610 1.53 -7.88 5.33
CA ALA A 610 2.50 -8.92 5.01
C ALA A 610 2.22 -10.23 5.78
N MET A 611 1.75 -10.15 7.03
CA MET A 611 1.34 -11.33 7.80
C MET A 611 0.07 -11.96 7.25
N HIS A 612 -0.93 -11.17 6.84
CA HIS A 612 -2.12 -11.69 6.17
C HIS A 612 -1.76 -12.43 4.87
N MET A 613 -0.87 -11.86 4.05
CA MET A 613 -0.32 -12.55 2.88
C MET A 613 0.29 -13.90 3.29
N LEU A 614 1.18 -13.91 4.27
CA LEU A 614 1.93 -15.11 4.65
C LEU A 614 1.01 -16.23 5.22
N ASN A 615 0.02 -15.86 6.02
CA ASN A 615 -0.82 -16.79 6.77
C ASN A 615 -2.07 -17.25 6.02
N ILE A 616 -2.68 -16.39 5.21
CA ILE A 616 -3.97 -16.69 4.55
C ILE A 616 -3.75 -17.28 3.16
N MET A 617 -2.74 -16.80 2.41
CA MET A 617 -2.50 -17.32 1.08
C MET A 617 -2.09 -18.79 1.11
N ARG A 618 -2.53 -19.53 0.10
CA ARG A 618 -2.26 -20.95 -0.08
C ARG A 618 -1.19 -21.16 -1.14
N THR A 619 -0.42 -22.21 -0.97
CA THR A 619 0.62 -22.61 -1.91
C THR A 619 0.05 -23.25 -3.18
N PHE A 620 0.86 -23.36 -4.23
CA PHE A 620 0.49 -24.12 -5.43
C PHE A 620 0.08 -25.57 -5.10
N ALA A 621 0.79 -26.21 -4.17
CA ALA A 621 0.49 -27.55 -3.68
C ALA A 621 -0.88 -27.68 -2.99
N GLU A 622 -1.28 -26.65 -2.24
CA GLU A 622 -2.59 -26.62 -1.57
C GLU A 622 -3.75 -26.32 -2.53
N THR A 623 -3.47 -25.63 -3.65
CA THR A 623 -4.51 -25.06 -4.53
C THR A 623 -4.64 -25.75 -5.87
N LYS A 624 -3.64 -26.54 -6.30
CA LYS A 624 -3.55 -27.15 -7.63
C LYS A 624 -3.57 -26.13 -8.78
N VAL A 625 -3.16 -24.89 -8.50
CA VAL A 625 -2.95 -23.86 -9.54
C VAL A 625 -1.71 -24.22 -10.35
N ALA A 626 -1.70 -23.93 -11.66
CA ALA A 626 -0.55 -24.15 -12.52
C ALA A 626 0.61 -23.22 -12.16
N VAL A 627 1.81 -23.79 -12.12
CA VAL A 627 3.06 -23.03 -11.90
C VAL A 627 3.52 -22.33 -13.17
N ALA A 628 4.38 -21.31 -13.01
CA ALA A 628 4.91 -20.54 -14.12
C ALA A 628 5.76 -21.40 -15.06
N SER A 629 5.61 -21.18 -16.38
CA SER A 629 6.44 -21.79 -17.43
C SER A 629 7.62 -20.90 -17.87
N ASP A 630 7.72 -19.68 -17.34
CA ASP A 630 8.75 -18.69 -17.65
C ASP A 630 9.04 -17.81 -16.43
N GLY A 631 10.09 -17.01 -16.51
CA GLY A 631 10.48 -16.09 -15.45
C GLY A 631 11.06 -16.81 -14.22
N PRO A 632 11.19 -16.09 -13.08
CA PRO A 632 11.85 -16.62 -11.88
C PRO A 632 11.18 -17.87 -11.28
N GLY A 633 9.87 -18.05 -11.49
CA GLY A 633 9.12 -19.19 -10.96
C GLY A 633 9.38 -20.52 -11.69
N ALA A 634 9.83 -20.46 -12.95
CA ALA A 634 10.01 -21.65 -13.78
C ALA A 634 11.04 -22.62 -13.18
N GLY A 635 10.58 -23.82 -12.81
CA GLY A 635 11.42 -24.87 -12.21
C GLY A 635 11.78 -24.65 -10.74
N ARG A 636 11.29 -23.57 -10.11
CA ARG A 636 11.45 -23.31 -8.66
C ARG A 636 10.18 -23.63 -7.87
N GLN A 637 9.02 -23.26 -8.41
CA GLN A 637 7.72 -23.50 -7.79
C GLN A 637 7.26 -24.93 -8.09
N GLN A 638 6.71 -25.61 -7.09
CA GLN A 638 6.24 -26.99 -7.22
C GLN A 638 4.74 -27.10 -6.92
N GLN A 639 4.09 -27.99 -7.67
CA GLN A 639 2.64 -28.21 -7.68
C GLN A 639 2.21 -29.33 -6.75
#